data_AF-A0A1N6L2X7-F1
#
_entry.id   AF-A0A1N6L2X7-F1
#
_cell.length_a   1.000
_cell.length_b   1.000
_cell.length_c   1.000
_cell.angle_alpha   90.00
_cell.angle_beta   90.00
_cell.angle_gamma   90.00
#
_symmetry.space_group_name_H-M   'P 1'
#
loop_
_entity.id
_entity.type
_entity.pdbx_description
1 polymer ?
#
loop_
_entity_poly.entity_id
_entity_poly.type
_entity_poly.pdbx_seq_one_letter_code
_entity_poly.pdbx_strand_id
1 'polypeptide(L)'
;MIRTSRLAGLIACGVWVLALIAPEIRGQNVAIPAPAKDQEERVRNPQGVFTLSGSTLYGLSGYGGVKNRGALFAMPVDEGALKIVVSFDDSNGAQPWGNLTIGGANLYGLTSVGGAHNKGTVFRFLVGGANVTTLASFDGGNGANPWGGLTLSPDGSTLYGTTRRGGLKNLGTVFSIPAQGGAITSLASFHGDDGAEPMGELLLIGSTLYGTTVVGGSAKQGTVFQVSVTGGPITVLASLRESDGTGPMGSLALHGTQLYGMTWLGGAHGKGTVFRLPLSGGRITVLASFDGKNGAHGTGSPTICRSGICGVAEHGGADDQGTVFRIPLEGGPLTVLASFNDRQRASPRSTLSLSPDGSTLLGMVTNGGASVPGRLFSIRGDGEISEKTDISEYFKPSPRMNRQAMLDEVKISIRDTVKPKPGVRGRMPVDAKKLLDWSQPVNGLAARIEFVSRDHVIFVRLKNESDRPLDVPTANPSDDNTAALYEIFVQEGAREWRRAVEDRQKLRYFPGPRDDETNSPAEPRRRQPANQQPVDWPWITLRPGEDCIAYAAVVDEPDTGEDRSIKMVLRQPDGSVAGRWRGTVESRPRAEYLSPDQLGSLQATVPFPDQLPPFTHDLWWPMNVSPTASDVKRLHGPNRPMLDVLALYQPAGVRAEFERRMRAERSMPMKLLFAGVASCAESEEAALFLLDAAQKTDYATVVSLHDVLPMAFGDEALAWPGGAERKTPEWLMKLCVAILSDNRRVTSGDKNDVPRGRSLTISSFETEELVWALGRTKCREAVPLLIERVRMRQADWYTLRALGQIGDARAVPALIEGVKQAYFDAQLYGQAVHALGQLKARDAVPVLLEDIDYPECIEALGEIGDSRALPALRAILDGKGGVIREGKRVTPERDAARLYAARIALTYLEGNDGVVRLAEMLDDPNLDRDQRYDVILRLGQRPDPRAVPFLAKVVKTDSDPFVIDLAIGALGATKCRAAVKALIDCFDVPFKEQHVGKGERLTPALYRAHISRNLQQITGQSFGGEKELWLRWWQAAGNKDPGLR
;
A
#
# COMPACT_ATOMS: atom_id res chain seq x y z
N MET A 1 -27.56 25.95 60.33
CA MET A 1 -27.63 25.46 61.73
C MET A 1 -27.73 23.93 61.63
N ILE A 2 -26.86 23.04 62.09
CA ILE A 2 -25.89 22.90 63.19
C ILE A 2 -24.80 21.93 62.67
N ARG A 3 -23.53 22.34 62.57
CA ARG A 3 -22.35 21.90 63.34
C ARG A 3 -21.92 20.41 63.27
N THR A 4 -20.75 20.21 62.64
CA THR A 4 -19.53 19.49 63.09
C THR A 4 -19.58 18.01 63.49
N SER A 5 -18.76 17.18 62.83
CA SER A 5 -17.67 16.42 63.48
C SER A 5 -16.79 15.63 62.47
N ARG A 6 -15.56 15.36 62.91
CA ARG A 6 -14.37 14.81 62.24
C ARG A 6 -14.51 13.33 61.80
N LEU A 7 -13.76 12.88 60.79
CA LEU A 7 -12.52 12.05 60.90
C LEU A 7 -12.19 11.38 59.53
N ALA A 8 -10.89 11.34 59.20
CA ALA A 8 -10.12 10.36 58.42
C ALA A 8 -10.72 9.64 57.18
N GLY A 9 -9.98 9.66 56.07
CA GLY A 9 -10.02 8.59 55.06
C GLY A 9 -9.91 9.05 53.60
N LEU A 10 -8.70 8.97 53.06
CA LEU A 10 -8.34 8.44 51.73
C LEU A 10 -9.26 8.69 50.50
N ILE A 11 -8.57 9.11 49.42
CA ILE A 11 -8.86 8.87 47.99
C ILE A 11 -9.56 10.01 47.22
N ALA A 12 -8.66 10.75 46.55
CA ALA A 12 -8.63 11.03 45.11
C ALA A 12 -9.63 11.97 44.42
N CYS A 13 -8.99 12.77 43.56
CA CYS A 13 -9.45 13.31 42.28
C CYS A 13 -10.34 14.56 42.27
N GLY A 14 -9.87 15.55 41.50
CA GLY A 14 -10.77 16.34 40.66
C GLY A 14 -10.68 17.86 40.78
N VAL A 15 -9.70 18.45 40.09
CA VAL A 15 -9.94 19.38 38.95
C VAL A 15 -10.86 20.61 39.21
N TRP A 16 -10.25 21.80 39.11
CA TRP A 16 -10.79 23.17 38.85
C TRP A 16 -11.43 23.89 40.05
N VAL A 17 -11.17 25.17 40.37
CA VAL A 17 -11.27 26.44 39.59
C VAL A 17 -10.43 27.52 40.34
N LEU A 18 -9.65 28.43 39.70
CA LEU A 18 -9.91 29.87 39.42
C LEU A 18 -8.51 30.52 39.24
N ALA A 19 -8.07 31.18 38.16
CA ALA A 19 -8.63 32.26 37.34
C ALA A 19 -9.08 33.49 38.14
N LEU A 20 -8.15 34.46 38.29
CA LEU A 20 -8.30 35.92 38.56
C LEU A 20 -6.84 36.40 38.73
N ILE A 21 -6.20 37.23 37.89
CA ILE A 21 -6.53 38.58 37.41
C ILE A 21 -5.74 38.83 36.11
N ALA A 22 -6.40 39.36 35.06
CA ALA A 22 -5.79 39.91 33.82
C ALA A 22 -5.80 41.47 33.90
N PRO A 23 -5.37 42.30 32.91
CA PRO A 23 -4.85 42.03 31.55
C PRO A 23 -3.73 43.02 31.07
N GLU A 24 -3.46 43.00 29.75
CA GLU A 24 -2.77 43.99 28.90
C GLU A 24 -1.28 43.78 28.61
N ILE A 25 -0.98 43.13 27.47
CA ILE A 25 -0.40 43.77 26.27
C ILE A 25 -0.79 42.91 25.06
N ARG A 26 -1.58 43.49 24.14
CA ARG A 26 -1.79 42.97 22.79
C ARG A 26 -0.62 43.39 21.91
N GLY A 27 -0.12 42.44 21.12
CA GLY A 27 0.31 42.72 19.75
C GLY A 27 1.82 42.85 19.51
N GLN A 28 2.53 41.72 19.49
CA GLN A 28 3.51 41.42 18.44
C GLN A 28 3.52 39.90 18.19
N ASN A 29 3.08 39.49 17.00
CA ASN A 29 3.28 38.13 16.50
C ASN A 29 4.77 37.91 16.25
N VAL A 30 5.46 37.28 17.20
CA VAL A 30 6.70 36.56 16.88
C VAL A 30 6.26 35.15 16.48
N ALA A 31 6.36 34.85 15.19
CA ALA A 31 6.14 33.51 14.68
C ALA A 31 7.18 32.55 15.27
N ILE A 32 6.74 31.60 16.08
CA ILE A 32 7.48 30.36 16.31
C ILE A 32 7.26 29.51 15.06
N PRO A 33 8.30 29.15 14.29
CA PRO A 33 8.13 28.28 13.13
C PRO A 33 7.65 26.90 13.59
N ALA A 34 6.60 26.41 12.93
CA ALA A 34 6.10 25.04 13.09
C ALA A 34 7.20 24.03 12.72
N PRO A 35 7.33 22.89 13.44
CA PRO A 35 8.31 21.86 13.09
C PRO A 35 7.98 21.26 11.72
N ALA A 36 9.03 21.04 10.92
CA ALA A 36 8.98 20.49 9.58
C ALA A 36 8.45 19.05 9.57
N LYS A 37 7.75 18.67 8.49
CA LYS A 37 7.15 17.35 8.26
C LYS A 37 8.22 16.25 8.26
N ASP A 38 8.12 15.33 9.22
CA ASP A 38 9.07 14.25 9.48
C ASP A 38 9.17 13.20 8.35
N GLN A 39 10.42 12.83 8.03
CA GLN A 39 10.76 11.57 7.38
C GLN A 39 10.51 10.44 8.42
N GLU A 40 9.89 9.31 8.04
CA GLU A 40 9.79 8.15 8.95
C GLU A 40 11.19 7.59 9.24
N GLU A 41 11.78 8.02 10.35
CA GLU A 41 13.04 7.50 10.87
C GLU A 41 12.83 6.04 11.34
N ARG A 42 13.53 5.06 10.74
CA ARG A 42 13.41 3.62 11.10
C ARG A 42 14.71 3.07 11.72
N VAL A 43 14.59 2.33 12.82
CA VAL A 43 15.73 1.68 13.51
C VAL A 43 16.06 0.37 12.81
N ARG A 44 17.33 0.13 12.51
CA ARG A 44 17.79 -1.12 11.86
C ARG A 44 19.00 -1.69 12.58
N ASN A 45 18.89 -2.92 13.05
CA ASN A 45 19.99 -3.64 13.72
C ASN A 45 20.42 -2.97 15.05
N PRO A 46 19.52 -2.96 16.07
CA PRO A 46 19.89 -2.48 17.39
C PRO A 46 21.02 -3.37 17.94
N GLN A 47 22.16 -2.76 18.24
CA GLN A 47 23.33 -3.42 18.82
C GLN A 47 23.67 -2.69 20.11
N GLY A 48 23.53 -3.38 21.25
CA GLY A 48 23.96 -2.83 22.53
C GLY A 48 23.17 -3.33 23.75
N VAL A 49 23.74 -3.06 24.92
CA VAL A 49 23.11 -3.12 26.24
C VAL A 49 22.01 -2.06 26.34
N PHE A 50 20.86 -2.45 26.88
CA PHE A 50 19.80 -1.50 27.21
C PHE A 50 20.08 -0.86 28.55
N THR A 51 19.85 0.44 28.57
CA THR A 51 19.94 1.24 29.77
C THR A 51 18.52 1.63 30.16
N LEU A 52 18.08 1.19 31.34
CA LEU A 52 16.80 1.56 31.91
C LEU A 52 16.96 2.87 32.68
N SER A 53 16.27 3.91 32.23
CA SER A 53 16.17 5.18 32.95
C SER A 53 14.70 5.46 33.25
N GLY A 54 14.29 5.29 34.52
CA GLY A 54 12.87 5.31 34.90
C GLY A 54 12.12 4.12 34.30
N SER A 55 11.03 4.38 33.57
CA SER A 55 10.25 3.36 32.84
C SER A 55 10.55 3.34 31.33
N THR A 56 11.70 3.83 30.87
CA THR A 56 12.06 3.85 29.45
C THR A 56 13.41 3.17 29.20
N LEU A 57 13.42 2.24 28.24
CA LEU A 57 14.62 1.56 27.76
C LEU A 57 15.24 2.36 26.62
N TYR A 58 16.53 2.65 26.71
CA TYR A 58 17.29 3.32 25.64
C TYR A 58 18.31 2.35 25.03
N GLY A 59 18.45 2.42 23.71
CA GLY A 59 19.40 1.61 22.95
C GLY A 59 19.96 2.31 21.72
N LEU A 60 21.03 1.74 21.17
CA LEU A 60 21.70 2.23 19.96
C LEU A 60 21.56 1.23 18.82
N SER A 61 21.58 1.78 17.62
CA SER A 61 21.46 1.06 16.38
C SER A 61 22.54 1.54 15.43
N GLY A 62 23.47 0.65 15.07
CA GLY A 62 24.57 0.98 14.16
C GLY A 62 24.11 1.34 12.74
N TYR A 63 22.89 0.97 12.39
CA TYR A 63 22.22 1.27 11.13
C TYR A 63 20.80 1.78 11.40
N GLY A 64 20.11 2.26 10.36
CA GLY A 64 18.83 2.98 10.52
C GLY A 64 19.01 4.47 10.75
N GLY A 65 17.94 5.19 11.09
CA GLY A 65 17.93 6.65 11.14
C GLY A 65 18.14 7.30 9.76
N VAL A 66 18.30 8.63 9.74
CA VAL A 66 18.58 9.40 8.52
C VAL A 66 19.83 8.85 7.80
N LYS A 67 19.74 8.58 6.49
CA LYS A 67 20.84 8.05 5.66
C LYS A 67 21.47 6.73 6.16
N ASN A 68 20.78 5.95 6.98
CA ASN A 68 21.28 4.68 7.53
C ASN A 68 22.56 4.85 8.38
N ARG A 69 22.74 6.03 8.98
CA ARG A 69 23.90 6.40 9.80
C ARG A 69 23.75 6.02 11.27
N GLY A 70 22.66 5.36 11.64
CA GLY A 70 22.38 4.87 12.99
C GLY A 70 21.32 5.69 13.70
N ALA A 71 20.83 5.16 14.83
CA ALA A 71 19.80 5.82 15.63
C ALA A 71 19.99 5.52 17.12
N LEU A 72 19.62 6.50 17.96
CA LEU A 72 19.30 6.29 19.37
C LEU A 72 17.78 6.14 19.48
N PHE A 73 17.35 5.07 20.10
CA PHE A 73 15.93 4.81 20.28
C PHE A 73 15.58 4.68 21.75
N ALA A 74 14.34 5.08 22.04
CA ALA A 74 13.71 4.97 23.34
C ALA A 74 12.48 4.08 23.20
N MET A 75 12.28 3.21 24.16
CA MET A 75 11.11 2.35 24.23
C MET A 75 10.55 2.49 25.64
N PRO A 76 9.45 3.27 25.81
CA PRO A 76 8.72 3.26 27.06
C PRO A 76 8.27 1.82 27.34
N VAL A 77 8.57 1.36 28.55
CA VAL A 77 8.27 0.00 29.01
C VAL A 77 6.76 -0.26 28.99
N ASP A 78 5.93 0.79 29.01
CA ASP A 78 4.45 0.74 29.03
C ASP A 78 3.78 0.94 27.65
N GLU A 79 4.48 1.49 26.64
CA GLU A 79 3.92 1.82 25.31
C GLU A 79 4.45 0.94 24.17
N GLY A 80 5.62 0.30 24.35
CA GLY A 80 6.12 -0.83 23.54
C GLY A 80 6.43 -0.53 22.08
N ALA A 81 6.02 0.63 21.60
CA ALA A 81 6.49 1.23 20.37
C ALA A 81 7.90 1.77 20.62
N LEU A 82 8.87 1.16 19.92
CA LEU A 82 10.21 1.71 19.83
C LEU A 82 10.13 3.03 19.03
N LYS A 83 10.57 4.11 19.65
CA LYS A 83 10.63 5.46 19.07
C LYS A 83 12.08 5.83 18.82
N ILE A 84 12.38 6.34 17.62
CA ILE A 84 13.65 7.04 17.40
C ILE A 84 13.57 8.38 18.11
N VAL A 85 14.51 8.59 19.01
CA VAL A 85 14.66 9.87 19.71
C VAL A 85 15.80 10.69 19.12
N VAL A 86 16.76 10.03 18.46
CA VAL A 86 17.83 10.71 17.70
C VAL A 86 18.17 9.89 16.47
N SER A 87 18.17 10.55 15.31
CA SER A 87 18.82 10.04 14.11
C SER A 87 20.25 10.60 14.02
N PHE A 88 21.20 9.69 13.90
CA PHE A 88 22.60 10.05 13.69
C PHE A 88 22.82 10.49 12.24
N ASP A 89 23.75 11.41 12.02
CA ASP A 89 24.20 11.87 10.71
C ASP A 89 25.70 12.17 10.74
N ASP A 90 26.32 12.39 9.57
CA ASP A 90 27.77 12.60 9.50
C ASP A 90 28.26 13.81 10.34
N SER A 91 27.36 14.74 10.72
CA SER A 91 27.68 15.93 11.52
C SER A 91 27.63 15.68 13.04
N ASN A 92 26.76 14.79 13.53
CA ASN A 92 26.63 14.44 14.95
C ASN A 92 27.22 13.05 15.30
N GLY A 93 27.82 12.39 14.31
CA GLY A 93 28.45 11.07 14.43
C GLY A 93 27.60 9.99 13.78
N ALA A 94 28.21 8.88 13.34
CA ALA A 94 27.50 7.79 12.66
C ALA A 94 27.99 6.40 13.09
N GLN A 95 27.12 5.41 12.91
CA GLN A 95 27.29 3.99 13.24
C GLN A 95 27.64 3.75 14.72
N PRO A 96 26.70 4.04 15.65
CA PRO A 96 26.88 3.75 17.07
C PRO A 96 26.71 2.24 17.34
N TRP A 97 27.82 1.50 17.38
CA TRP A 97 27.85 0.04 17.60
C TRP A 97 27.96 -0.37 19.08
N GLY A 98 28.31 0.56 19.97
CA GLY A 98 28.57 0.30 21.39
C GLY A 98 27.37 0.47 22.32
N ASN A 99 27.60 0.28 23.61
CA ASN A 99 26.59 0.43 24.68
C ASN A 99 26.36 1.90 25.09
N LEU A 100 25.20 2.17 25.73
CA LEU A 100 24.93 3.43 26.41
C LEU A 100 25.25 3.36 27.90
N THR A 101 25.98 4.35 28.39
CA THR A 101 26.37 4.50 29.81
C THR A 101 25.51 5.56 30.49
N ILE A 102 24.92 5.24 31.64
CA ILE A 102 24.09 6.19 32.42
C ILE A 102 24.97 7.01 33.37
N GLY A 103 24.77 8.32 33.39
CA GLY A 103 25.24 9.22 34.44
C GLY A 103 24.15 10.22 34.83
N GLY A 104 23.34 9.86 35.83
CA GLY A 104 22.15 10.64 36.22
C GLY A 104 21.13 10.68 35.09
N ALA A 105 20.72 11.87 34.65
CA ALA A 105 19.81 12.06 33.51
C ALA A 105 20.51 12.00 32.14
N ASN A 106 21.83 11.79 32.10
CA ASN A 106 22.59 11.75 30.86
C ASN A 106 22.91 10.32 30.43
N LEU A 107 22.78 10.06 29.13
CA LEU A 107 23.23 8.85 28.44
C LEU A 107 24.46 9.19 27.61
N TYR A 108 25.53 8.43 27.76
CA TYR A 108 26.77 8.63 27.02
C TYR A 108 27.00 7.47 26.06
N GLY A 109 27.55 7.77 24.88
CA GLY A 109 27.85 6.74 23.90
C GLY A 109 28.91 7.18 22.88
N LEU A 110 29.23 6.26 21.98
CA LEU A 110 30.24 6.42 20.94
C LEU A 110 29.64 6.23 19.55
N THR A 111 30.15 6.96 18.57
CA THR A 111 29.93 6.71 17.15
C THR A 111 31.24 6.28 16.50
N SER A 112 31.21 5.29 15.61
CA SER A 112 32.45 4.73 15.04
C SER A 112 32.99 5.52 13.85
N VAL A 113 32.14 6.34 13.21
CA VAL A 113 32.48 7.24 12.10
C VAL A 113 31.75 8.59 12.29
N GLY A 114 31.99 9.55 11.41
CA GLY A 114 31.52 10.93 11.55
C GLY A 114 32.38 11.78 12.51
N GLY A 115 31.92 13.00 12.80
CA GLY A 115 32.68 14.00 13.57
C GLY A 115 33.72 14.73 12.72
N ALA A 116 34.48 15.64 13.34
CA ALA A 116 35.35 16.60 12.63
C ALA A 116 36.40 15.96 11.70
N HIS A 117 36.82 14.73 12.00
CA HIS A 117 37.83 13.98 11.21
C HIS A 117 37.29 12.67 10.63
N ASN A 118 35.98 12.43 10.72
CA ASN A 118 35.34 11.18 10.30
C ASN A 118 35.95 9.92 10.94
N LYS A 119 36.38 10.02 12.21
CA LYS A 119 36.98 8.92 12.99
C LYS A 119 36.12 8.48 14.18
N GLY A 120 34.92 9.04 14.31
CA GLY A 120 33.99 8.79 15.41
C GLY A 120 33.89 9.95 16.39
N THR A 121 32.88 9.89 17.25
CA THR A 121 32.61 10.91 18.29
C THR A 121 32.28 10.29 19.63
N VAL A 122 32.48 11.08 20.69
CA VAL A 122 31.87 10.86 22.00
C VAL A 122 30.64 11.77 22.08
N PHE A 123 29.48 11.23 22.43
CA PHE A 123 28.25 12.02 22.55
C PHE A 123 27.58 11.83 23.91
N ARG A 124 26.75 12.82 24.25
CA ARG A 124 25.84 12.82 25.41
C ARG A 124 24.42 13.08 24.93
N PHE A 125 23.46 12.36 25.49
CA PHE A 125 22.03 12.58 25.32
C PHE A 125 21.38 12.81 26.69
N LEU A 126 20.63 13.91 26.84
CA LEU A 126 19.84 14.16 28.04
C LEU A 126 18.51 13.43 27.91
N VAL A 127 18.15 12.59 28.89
CA VAL A 127 16.87 11.86 28.93
C VAL A 127 15.70 12.85 28.83
N GLY A 128 14.81 12.63 27.85
CA GLY A 128 13.70 13.53 27.52
C GLY A 128 14.07 14.72 26.64
N GLY A 129 15.34 14.88 26.27
CA GLY A 129 15.81 15.87 25.30
C GLY A 129 15.57 15.45 23.85
N ALA A 130 15.78 16.39 22.92
CA ALA A 130 15.53 16.18 21.50
C ALA A 130 16.79 15.88 20.66
N ASN A 131 18.00 16.15 21.16
CA ASN A 131 19.23 16.07 20.38
C ASN A 131 20.39 15.47 21.19
N VAL A 132 21.34 14.83 20.49
CA VAL A 132 22.66 14.50 21.04
C VAL A 132 23.56 15.73 21.08
N THR A 133 24.41 15.81 22.10
CA THR A 133 25.52 16.75 22.21
C THR A 133 26.81 16.01 21.92
N THR A 134 27.54 16.38 20.86
CA THR A 134 28.89 15.89 20.63
C THR A 134 29.83 16.51 21.67
N LEU A 135 30.47 15.66 22.50
CA LEU A 135 31.41 16.07 23.54
C LEU A 135 32.84 16.22 22.99
N ALA A 136 33.23 15.36 22.05
CA ALA A 136 34.51 15.42 21.33
C ALA A 136 34.51 14.57 20.06
N SER A 137 35.45 14.84 19.15
CA SER A 137 35.73 14.04 17.95
C SER A 137 37.11 13.39 18.04
N PHE A 138 37.21 12.16 17.54
CA PHE A 138 38.49 11.47 17.38
C PHE A 138 39.25 12.00 16.15
N ASP A 139 40.59 11.97 16.17
CA ASP A 139 41.45 12.51 15.10
C ASP A 139 42.48 11.48 14.55
N GLY A 140 42.51 10.27 15.10
CA GLY A 140 43.48 9.23 14.77
C GLY A 140 44.71 9.22 15.67
N GLY A 141 45.14 10.37 16.18
CA GLY A 141 46.17 10.49 17.21
C GLY A 141 45.63 10.12 18.59
N ASN A 142 44.45 10.62 18.94
CA ASN A 142 43.74 10.31 20.19
C ASN A 142 42.83 9.06 20.10
N GLY A 143 42.88 8.34 18.98
CA GLY A 143 42.09 7.14 18.69
C GLY A 143 41.26 7.26 17.41
N ALA A 144 40.68 6.15 16.95
CA ALA A 144 39.77 6.10 15.80
C ALA A 144 38.87 4.85 15.82
N ASN A 145 37.67 4.96 15.24
CA ASN A 145 36.72 3.85 15.07
C ASN A 145 36.38 3.13 16.38
N PRO A 146 35.82 3.81 17.40
CA PRO A 146 35.35 3.15 18.62
C PRO A 146 34.15 2.23 18.35
N TRP A 147 34.18 0.99 18.88
CA TRP A 147 33.08 0.01 18.78
C TRP A 147 32.52 -0.40 20.16
N GLY A 148 33.29 -0.18 21.24
CA GLY A 148 32.90 -0.56 22.60
C GLY A 148 31.99 0.45 23.31
N GLY A 149 31.67 0.18 24.57
CA GLY A 149 30.96 1.10 25.47
C GLY A 149 31.90 2.07 26.21
N LEU A 150 31.30 2.99 26.98
CA LEU A 150 32.01 3.91 27.87
C LEU A 150 31.86 3.47 29.33
N THR A 151 32.87 3.77 30.14
CA THR A 151 32.84 3.53 31.59
C THR A 151 32.85 4.88 32.30
N LEU A 152 31.82 5.17 33.09
CA LEU A 152 31.76 6.41 33.87
C LEU A 152 32.45 6.23 35.22
N SER A 153 33.26 7.20 35.63
CA SER A 153 33.88 7.22 36.96
C SER A 153 32.82 7.28 38.07
N PRO A 154 33.10 6.75 39.28
CA PRO A 154 32.13 6.74 40.37
C PRO A 154 31.62 8.13 40.80
N ASP A 155 32.46 9.16 40.65
CA ASP A 155 32.12 10.56 40.92
C ASP A 155 31.36 11.24 39.75
N GLY A 156 31.14 10.52 38.64
CA GLY A 156 30.45 11.02 37.45
C GLY A 156 31.23 12.06 36.63
N SER A 157 32.51 12.30 36.93
CA SER A 157 33.30 13.38 36.34
C SER A 157 33.96 13.02 35.01
N THR A 158 34.31 11.74 34.81
CA THR A 158 35.19 11.28 33.73
C THR A 158 34.65 10.02 33.06
N LEU A 159 34.68 9.98 31.74
CA LEU A 159 34.35 8.83 30.91
C LEU A 159 35.64 8.18 30.40
N TYR A 160 35.70 6.86 30.44
CA TYR A 160 36.80 6.05 29.91
C TYR A 160 36.30 5.16 28.78
N GLY A 161 37.15 4.90 27.79
CA GLY A 161 36.78 4.03 26.68
C GLY A 161 37.97 3.55 25.88
N THR A 162 37.67 2.78 24.83
CA THR A 162 38.68 2.28 23.89
C THR A 162 38.32 2.62 22.44
N THR A 163 39.36 2.74 21.61
CA THR A 163 39.20 2.85 20.15
C THR A 163 39.83 1.65 19.47
N ARG A 164 39.15 1.07 18.46
CA ARG A 164 39.64 -0.11 17.74
C ARG A 164 40.91 0.20 16.93
N ARG A 165 41.01 1.43 16.44
CA ARG A 165 42.09 1.96 15.59
C ARG A 165 42.65 3.26 16.17
N GLY A 166 43.62 3.84 15.49
CA GLY A 166 44.36 5.02 15.95
C GLY A 166 45.47 4.67 16.95
N GLY A 167 46.08 5.72 17.52
CA GLY A 167 47.31 5.60 18.29
C GLY A 167 48.53 5.34 17.40
N LEU A 168 49.71 5.25 18.01
CA LEU A 168 51.00 5.27 17.31
C LEU A 168 51.15 4.19 16.22
N LYS A 169 50.57 3.01 16.43
CA LYS A 169 50.62 1.90 15.47
C LYS A 169 49.28 1.60 14.78
N ASN A 170 48.27 2.44 14.97
CA ASN A 170 46.92 2.21 14.46
C ASN A 170 46.27 0.90 14.98
N LEU A 171 46.66 0.45 16.17
CA LEU A 171 46.18 -0.78 16.81
C LEU A 171 45.13 -0.53 17.92
N GLY A 172 44.82 0.74 18.18
CA GLY A 172 43.82 1.15 19.16
C GLY A 172 44.42 1.93 20.33
N THR A 173 43.55 2.60 21.09
CA THR A 173 43.92 3.38 22.27
C THR A 173 42.96 3.12 23.42
N VAL A 174 43.43 3.39 24.64
CA VAL A 174 42.60 3.64 25.82
C VAL A 174 42.57 5.14 26.06
N PHE A 175 41.39 5.72 26.24
CA PHE A 175 41.24 7.16 26.40
C PHE A 175 40.35 7.53 27.59
N SER A 176 40.47 8.79 28.01
CA SER A 176 39.55 9.45 28.93
C SER A 176 39.04 10.78 28.38
N ILE A 177 37.89 11.22 28.85
CA ILE A 177 37.30 12.52 28.53
C ILE A 177 36.44 13.01 29.72
N PRO A 178 36.42 14.31 30.04
CA PRO A 178 35.48 14.84 31.01
C PRO A 178 34.02 14.59 30.59
N ALA A 179 33.16 14.17 31.51
CA ALA A 179 31.75 13.89 31.24
C ALA A 179 30.96 15.14 30.77
N GLN A 180 31.48 16.33 31.07
CA GLN A 180 30.93 17.61 30.59
C GLN A 180 31.41 18.03 29.20
N GLY A 181 32.32 17.25 28.59
CA GLY A 181 32.98 17.58 27.33
C GLY A 181 34.34 18.26 27.53
N GLY A 182 35.19 18.18 26.50
CA GLY A 182 36.57 18.64 26.54
C GLY A 182 37.49 17.83 25.65
N ALA A 183 38.80 17.94 25.86
CA ALA A 183 39.78 17.20 25.09
C ALA A 183 39.78 15.70 25.45
N ILE A 184 39.89 14.85 24.43
CA ILE A 184 40.16 13.41 24.60
C ILE A 184 41.62 13.26 24.99
N THR A 185 41.86 12.60 26.12
CA THR A 185 43.21 12.27 26.59
C THR A 185 43.50 10.81 26.30
N SER A 186 44.54 10.54 25.52
CA SER A 186 45.02 9.16 25.34
C SER A 186 45.77 8.72 26.59
N LEU A 187 45.26 7.69 27.26
CA LEU A 187 45.87 7.09 28.46
C LEU A 187 46.93 6.06 28.08
N ALA A 188 46.71 5.32 27.00
CA ALA A 188 47.65 4.36 26.43
C ALA A 188 47.34 4.04 24.96
N SER A 189 48.35 3.54 24.23
CA SER A 189 48.22 3.00 22.86
C SER A 189 48.67 1.55 22.82
N PHE A 190 48.04 0.74 21.98
CA PHE A 190 48.42 -0.64 21.72
C PHE A 190 49.54 -0.73 20.68
N HIS A 191 50.44 -1.69 20.84
CA HIS A 191 51.65 -1.90 20.03
C HIS A 191 51.77 -3.30 19.42
N GLY A 192 50.82 -4.20 19.73
CA GLY A 192 50.70 -5.53 19.17
C GLY A 192 50.98 -6.62 20.20
N ASP A 193 52.12 -6.52 20.89
CA ASP A 193 52.50 -7.48 21.94
C ASP A 193 51.63 -7.35 23.20
N ASP A 194 51.10 -6.14 23.42
CA ASP A 194 50.14 -5.77 24.47
C ASP A 194 48.67 -5.95 24.04
N GLY A 195 48.43 -6.42 22.82
CA GLY A 195 47.11 -6.58 22.21
C GLY A 195 46.86 -5.61 21.04
N ALA A 196 45.74 -5.77 20.36
CA ALA A 196 45.29 -4.92 19.26
C ALA A 196 43.78 -5.06 19.02
N GLU A 197 43.16 -3.99 18.52
CA GLU A 197 41.72 -3.88 18.24
C GLU A 197 40.85 -4.15 19.50
N PRO A 198 40.94 -3.30 20.54
CA PRO A 198 40.01 -3.37 21.66
C PRO A 198 38.59 -3.03 21.19
N MET A 199 37.60 -3.85 21.60
CA MET A 199 36.21 -3.71 21.17
C MET A 199 35.19 -3.76 22.33
N GLY A 200 35.60 -4.22 23.51
CA GLY A 200 34.75 -4.28 24.69
C GLY A 200 34.73 -2.99 25.51
N GLU A 201 33.70 -2.81 26.34
CA GLU A 201 33.65 -1.80 27.40
C GLU A 201 34.68 -2.12 28.49
N LEU A 202 35.26 -1.08 29.10
CA LEU A 202 36.25 -1.24 30.17
C LEU A 202 35.56 -1.50 31.51
N LEU A 203 36.18 -2.36 32.31
CA LEU A 203 35.81 -2.55 33.70
C LEU A 203 36.71 -1.69 34.58
N LEU A 204 36.14 -0.75 35.33
CA LEU A 204 36.87 0.10 36.26
C LEU A 204 36.84 -0.50 37.68
N ILE A 205 38.01 -0.79 38.25
CA ILE A 205 38.16 -1.25 39.63
C ILE A 205 39.16 -0.31 40.32
N GLY A 206 38.65 0.50 41.26
CA GLY A 206 39.46 1.54 41.90
C GLY A 206 40.00 2.54 40.86
N SER A 207 41.32 2.58 40.69
CA SER A 207 42.02 3.43 39.73
C SER A 207 42.57 2.66 38.52
N THR A 208 42.10 1.44 38.29
CA THR A 208 42.61 0.57 37.22
C THR A 208 41.47 0.15 36.28
N LEU A 209 41.71 0.31 34.98
CA LEU A 209 40.83 -0.10 33.90
C LEU A 209 41.28 -1.47 33.39
N TYR A 210 40.33 -2.39 33.25
CA TYR A 210 40.53 -3.74 32.73
C TYR A 210 39.76 -3.91 31.44
N GLY A 211 40.34 -4.61 30.46
CA GLY A 211 39.71 -4.80 29.16
C GLY A 211 40.27 -5.97 28.37
N THR A 212 39.75 -6.12 27.16
CA THR A 212 40.10 -7.19 26.22
C THR A 212 40.49 -6.65 24.86
N THR A 213 41.37 -7.37 24.16
CA THR A 213 41.70 -7.11 22.76
C THR A 213 41.37 -8.32 21.90
N VAL A 214 40.84 -8.09 20.69
CA VAL A 214 40.40 -9.18 19.80
C VAL A 214 41.59 -9.91 19.19
N VAL A 215 42.68 -9.21 18.92
CA VAL A 215 43.91 -9.79 18.34
C VAL A 215 45.15 -9.27 19.08
N GLY A 216 46.33 -9.71 18.67
CA GLY A 216 47.59 -9.37 19.31
C GLY A 216 47.89 -10.23 20.54
N GLY A 217 48.85 -9.81 21.35
CA GLY A 217 49.45 -10.64 22.39
C GLY A 217 50.47 -11.63 21.83
N SER A 218 51.19 -12.31 22.74
CA SER A 218 52.26 -13.27 22.38
C SER A 218 51.80 -14.41 21.45
N ALA A 219 50.53 -14.81 21.54
CA ALA A 219 49.92 -15.84 20.70
C ALA A 219 49.04 -15.27 19.56
N LYS A 220 48.94 -13.95 19.43
CA LYS A 220 48.15 -13.22 18.41
C LYS A 220 46.63 -13.45 18.44
N GLN A 221 46.09 -14.12 19.47
CA GLN A 221 44.66 -14.45 19.60
C GLN A 221 43.86 -13.50 20.50
N GLY A 222 44.49 -12.40 20.96
CA GLY A 222 43.87 -11.45 21.88
C GLY A 222 44.49 -11.48 23.28
N THR A 223 44.19 -10.45 24.06
CA THR A 223 44.69 -10.28 25.43
C THR A 223 43.60 -9.87 26.41
N VAL A 224 43.82 -10.17 27.69
CA VAL A 224 43.21 -9.45 28.81
C VAL A 224 44.26 -8.51 29.37
N PHE A 225 43.95 -7.22 29.48
CA PHE A 225 44.90 -6.19 29.88
C PHE A 225 44.37 -5.32 31.02
N GLN A 226 45.29 -4.59 31.65
CA GLN A 226 44.96 -3.49 32.56
C GLN A 226 45.77 -2.23 32.26
N VAL A 227 45.24 -1.07 32.65
CA VAL A 227 45.92 0.23 32.57
C VAL A 227 45.42 1.16 33.67
N SER A 228 46.28 2.05 34.17
CA SER A 228 45.89 3.07 35.16
C SER A 228 44.99 4.13 34.52
N VAL A 229 44.02 4.65 35.28
CA VAL A 229 43.20 5.82 34.88
C VAL A 229 44.04 7.09 34.70
N THR A 230 45.24 7.14 35.28
CA THR A 230 46.21 8.25 35.09
C THR A 230 47.06 8.08 33.83
N GLY A 231 46.86 7.01 33.06
CA GLY A 231 47.70 6.63 31.93
C GLY A 231 48.97 5.87 32.33
N GLY A 232 49.63 5.28 31.34
CA GLY A 232 50.82 4.46 31.54
C GLY A 232 50.89 3.28 30.57
N PRO A 233 51.91 2.40 30.70
CA PRO A 233 52.02 1.22 29.86
C PRO A 233 50.85 0.26 30.11
N ILE A 234 50.41 -0.42 29.05
CA ILE A 234 49.42 -1.48 29.13
C ILE A 234 50.09 -2.72 29.73
N THR A 235 49.52 -3.25 30.81
CA THR A 235 49.96 -4.52 31.38
C THR A 235 49.06 -5.64 30.88
N VAL A 236 49.65 -6.61 30.17
CA VAL A 236 48.94 -7.84 29.77
C VAL A 236 48.83 -8.76 30.97
N LEU A 237 47.60 -9.06 31.40
CA LEU A 237 47.30 -10.02 32.46
C LEU A 237 47.30 -11.46 31.94
N ALA A 238 46.87 -11.65 30.69
CA ALA A 238 46.97 -12.91 29.97
C ALA A 238 46.92 -12.70 28.46
N SER A 239 47.71 -13.48 27.70
CA SER A 239 47.52 -13.66 26.26
C SER A 239 46.70 -14.92 26.02
N LEU A 240 45.61 -14.80 25.24
CA LEU A 240 44.80 -15.95 24.88
C LEU A 240 45.52 -16.85 23.89
N ARG A 241 45.32 -18.15 23.99
CA ARG A 241 45.78 -19.16 23.03
C ARG A 241 44.57 -19.85 22.42
N GLU A 242 44.77 -20.55 21.31
CA GLU A 242 43.70 -21.29 20.65
C GLU A 242 42.96 -22.25 21.60
N SER A 243 43.66 -22.93 22.50
CA SER A 243 43.06 -23.81 23.53
C SER A 243 42.19 -23.07 24.55
N ASP A 244 42.48 -21.79 24.79
CA ASP A 244 41.78 -20.96 25.77
C ASP A 244 40.56 -20.26 25.15
N GLY A 245 40.47 -20.24 23.82
CA GLY A 245 39.55 -19.42 23.02
C GLY A 245 40.26 -18.21 22.40
N THR A 246 39.68 -17.62 21.36
CA THR A 246 40.27 -16.54 20.55
C THR A 246 39.27 -15.42 20.30
N GLY A 247 39.76 -14.18 20.20
CA GLY A 247 38.92 -13.02 19.89
C GLY A 247 37.87 -12.69 20.96
N PRO A 248 38.27 -12.35 22.20
CA PRO A 248 37.33 -11.83 23.19
C PRO A 248 36.83 -10.45 22.74
N MET A 249 35.53 -10.33 22.43
CA MET A 249 34.92 -9.09 21.94
C MET A 249 34.17 -8.29 23.01
N GLY A 250 33.64 -8.98 24.03
CA GLY A 250 32.84 -8.37 25.09
C GLY A 250 33.67 -7.85 26.27
N SER A 251 33.01 -7.11 27.17
CA SER A 251 33.58 -6.69 28.46
C SER A 251 33.76 -7.87 29.43
N LEU A 252 34.48 -7.62 30.52
CA LEU A 252 34.75 -8.57 31.60
C LEU A 252 33.79 -8.36 32.77
N ALA A 253 33.39 -9.44 33.41
CA ALA A 253 32.66 -9.39 34.69
C ALA A 253 33.59 -9.68 35.86
N LEU A 254 33.40 -8.98 36.99
CA LEU A 254 34.12 -9.24 38.23
C LEU A 254 33.24 -9.99 39.22
N HIS A 255 33.77 -11.06 39.80
CA HIS A 255 33.21 -11.65 41.01
C HIS A 255 34.35 -12.08 41.95
N GLY A 256 34.38 -11.50 43.16
CA GLY A 256 35.52 -11.67 44.08
C GLY A 256 36.81 -11.11 43.46
N THR A 257 37.83 -11.96 43.35
CA THR A 257 39.14 -11.61 42.76
C THR A 257 39.32 -12.16 41.34
N GLN A 258 38.24 -12.62 40.71
CA GLN A 258 38.26 -13.28 39.41
C GLN A 258 37.52 -12.44 38.36
N LEU A 259 38.17 -12.28 37.21
CA LEU A 259 37.62 -11.73 35.99
C LEU A 259 37.04 -12.87 35.14
N TYR A 260 35.88 -12.66 34.55
CA TYR A 260 35.21 -13.62 33.69
C TYR A 260 34.96 -13.00 32.32
N GLY A 261 35.18 -13.80 31.27
CA GLY A 261 35.06 -13.36 29.89
C GLY A 261 34.62 -14.48 28.96
N MET A 262 34.34 -14.10 27.71
CA MET A 262 33.91 -15.00 26.65
C MET A 262 34.72 -14.74 25.37
N THR A 263 34.84 -15.76 24.53
CA THR A 263 35.57 -15.68 23.27
C THR A 263 34.68 -16.05 22.08
N TRP A 264 34.97 -15.45 20.93
CA TRP A 264 34.23 -15.72 19.69
C TRP A 264 34.57 -17.11 19.14
N LEU A 265 35.85 -17.44 19.00
CA LEU A 265 36.32 -18.66 18.34
C LEU A 265 37.32 -19.42 19.22
N GLY A 266 37.85 -20.55 18.74
CA GLY A 266 38.80 -21.37 19.48
C GLY A 266 38.16 -22.24 20.56
N GLY A 267 38.96 -22.72 21.51
CA GLY A 267 38.55 -23.74 22.49
C GLY A 267 38.51 -25.14 21.87
N ALA A 268 38.05 -26.13 22.64
CA ALA A 268 38.12 -27.55 22.26
C ALA A 268 37.37 -27.91 20.96
N HIS A 269 36.41 -27.09 20.54
CA HIS A 269 35.62 -27.30 19.33
C HIS A 269 35.71 -26.13 18.33
N GLY A 270 36.59 -25.16 18.57
CA GLY A 270 36.77 -24.01 17.68
C GLY A 270 35.64 -22.96 17.69
N LYS A 271 34.65 -23.08 18.57
CA LYS A 271 33.41 -22.26 18.59
C LYS A 271 33.35 -21.22 19.73
N GLY A 272 34.45 -21.05 20.47
CA GLY A 272 34.56 -20.13 21.60
C GLY A 272 34.48 -20.80 22.97
N THR A 273 34.79 -20.03 24.00
CA THR A 273 34.90 -20.46 25.40
C THR A 273 34.31 -19.42 26.36
N VAL A 274 33.95 -19.90 27.55
CA VAL A 274 33.75 -19.07 28.75
C VAL A 274 34.93 -19.31 29.66
N PHE A 275 35.60 -18.25 30.11
CA PHE A 275 36.83 -18.36 30.87
C PHE A 275 36.84 -17.48 32.13
N ARG A 276 37.75 -17.81 33.06
CA ARG A 276 38.11 -16.95 34.19
C ARG A 276 39.60 -16.70 34.30
N LEU A 277 39.96 -15.58 34.91
CA LEU A 277 41.33 -15.12 35.13
C LEU A 277 41.43 -14.35 36.46
N PRO A 278 42.43 -14.61 37.32
CA PRO A 278 42.64 -13.80 38.52
C PRO A 278 43.00 -12.34 38.18
N LEU A 279 42.61 -11.39 39.04
CA LEU A 279 43.00 -9.98 38.90
C LEU A 279 44.52 -9.76 38.90
N SER A 280 45.28 -10.66 39.52
CA SER A 280 46.75 -10.66 39.48
C SER A 280 47.34 -11.06 38.12
N GLY A 281 46.50 -11.51 37.18
CA GLY A 281 46.93 -12.13 35.93
C GLY A 281 47.38 -13.57 36.11
N GLY A 282 47.81 -14.19 35.00
CA GLY A 282 48.29 -15.57 34.97
C GLY A 282 47.60 -16.42 33.91
N ARG A 283 47.44 -17.72 34.20
CA ARG A 283 46.86 -18.67 33.24
C ARG A 283 45.34 -18.55 33.22
N ILE A 284 44.78 -18.43 32.02
CA ILE A 284 43.34 -18.49 31.79
C ILE A 284 42.83 -19.90 32.15
N THR A 285 41.74 -19.95 32.90
CA THR A 285 41.01 -21.18 33.17
C THR A 285 39.76 -21.21 32.31
N VAL A 286 39.70 -22.14 31.35
CA VAL A 286 38.49 -22.41 30.57
C VAL A 286 37.47 -23.11 31.47
N LEU A 287 36.30 -22.49 31.63
CA LEU A 287 35.20 -23.04 32.42
C LEU A 287 34.30 -23.93 31.55
N ALA A 288 34.08 -23.54 30.29
CA ALA A 288 33.37 -24.34 29.29
C ALA A 288 33.80 -23.96 27.87
N SER A 289 33.68 -24.93 26.95
CA SER A 289 33.79 -24.71 25.50
C SER A 289 32.42 -24.84 24.85
N PHE A 290 32.16 -23.99 23.87
CA PHE A 290 30.98 -24.09 23.02
C PHE A 290 31.14 -25.25 22.03
N ASP A 291 30.09 -26.05 21.79
CA ASP A 291 30.12 -27.22 20.91
C ASP A 291 29.13 -27.11 19.72
N GLY A 292 28.32 -26.06 19.67
CA GLY A 292 27.25 -25.83 18.71
C GLY A 292 25.89 -26.38 19.13
N LYS A 293 25.83 -27.31 20.10
CA LYS A 293 24.57 -27.69 20.75
C LYS A 293 24.27 -26.77 21.92
N ASN A 294 25.30 -26.40 22.67
CA ASN A 294 25.20 -25.51 23.82
C ASN A 294 25.38 -24.02 23.49
N GLY A 295 25.71 -23.71 22.24
CA GLY A 295 26.00 -22.37 21.72
C GLY A 295 27.25 -22.36 20.85
N ALA A 296 27.55 -21.20 20.26
CA ALA A 296 28.76 -20.85 19.52
C ALA A 296 28.87 -19.31 19.46
N HIS A 297 30.09 -18.79 19.32
CA HIS A 297 30.37 -17.37 19.11
C HIS A 297 29.87 -16.48 20.26
N GLY A 298 30.57 -16.50 21.40
CA GLY A 298 30.25 -15.65 22.54
C GLY A 298 30.64 -14.19 22.30
N THR A 299 29.65 -13.31 22.08
CA THR A 299 29.88 -11.89 21.72
C THR A 299 29.42 -10.87 22.76
N GLY A 300 28.55 -11.26 23.71
CA GLY A 300 28.08 -10.39 24.79
C GLY A 300 29.05 -10.26 25.98
N SER A 301 28.68 -9.48 27.00
CA SER A 301 29.34 -9.52 28.30
C SER A 301 28.70 -10.56 29.21
N PRO A 302 29.49 -11.33 29.97
CA PRO A 302 28.95 -12.21 30.99
C PRO A 302 28.32 -11.39 32.13
N THR A 303 27.19 -11.86 32.64
CA THR A 303 26.46 -11.21 33.75
C THR A 303 26.48 -12.12 34.97
N ILE A 304 26.92 -11.59 36.12
CA ILE A 304 26.89 -12.34 37.38
C ILE A 304 25.44 -12.45 37.86
N CYS A 305 24.93 -13.67 37.99
CA CYS A 305 23.58 -13.99 38.43
C CYS A 305 23.61 -14.78 39.75
N ARG A 306 22.50 -14.84 40.52
CA ARG A 306 22.45 -15.46 41.87
C ARG A 306 22.99 -16.89 41.97
N SER A 307 23.08 -17.62 40.85
CA SER A 307 23.47 -19.04 40.78
C SER A 307 24.65 -19.32 39.84
N GLY A 308 25.37 -18.31 39.37
CA GLY A 308 26.47 -18.50 38.43
C GLY A 308 26.75 -17.28 37.55
N ILE A 309 27.31 -17.55 36.38
CA ILE A 309 27.52 -16.58 35.30
C ILE A 309 26.55 -16.92 34.19
N CYS A 310 25.81 -15.90 33.76
CA CYS A 310 24.84 -15.99 32.69
C CYS A 310 25.39 -15.28 31.45
N GLY A 311 25.19 -15.84 30.26
CA GLY A 311 25.73 -15.29 29.01
C GLY A 311 24.92 -15.71 27.78
N VAL A 312 25.25 -15.11 26.64
CA VAL A 312 24.61 -15.38 25.35
C VAL A 312 25.64 -15.88 24.33
N ALA A 313 25.24 -16.84 23.51
CA ALA A 313 25.99 -17.32 22.37
C ALA A 313 25.21 -16.97 21.09
N GLU A 314 25.86 -16.31 20.14
CA GLU A 314 25.21 -15.77 18.93
C GLU A 314 24.68 -16.85 17.99
N HIS A 315 25.35 -18.00 17.97
CA HIS A 315 25.07 -19.16 17.12
C HIS A 315 24.99 -20.45 17.94
N GLY A 316 24.74 -21.59 17.29
CA GLY A 316 24.51 -22.89 17.93
C GLY A 316 23.10 -23.01 18.53
N GLY A 317 22.82 -24.11 19.23
CA GLY A 317 21.47 -24.42 19.71
C GLY A 317 20.59 -25.05 18.63
N ALA A 318 19.26 -24.88 18.73
CA ALA A 318 18.34 -25.35 17.70
C ALA A 318 18.46 -24.44 16.45
N ASP A 319 18.52 -25.04 15.26
CA ASP A 319 18.58 -24.35 13.98
C ASP A 319 19.72 -23.29 13.84
N ASP A 320 20.77 -23.36 14.66
CA ASP A 320 21.92 -22.42 14.69
C ASP A 320 21.56 -20.95 15.03
N GLN A 321 20.44 -20.72 15.72
CA GLN A 321 19.93 -19.37 16.05
C GLN A 321 20.46 -18.79 17.37
N GLY A 322 21.31 -19.50 18.11
CA GLY A 322 21.93 -19.03 19.35
C GLY A 322 21.30 -19.56 20.63
N THR A 323 21.97 -19.33 21.76
CA THR A 323 21.56 -19.83 23.08
C THR A 323 21.75 -18.79 24.19
N VAL A 324 20.97 -18.93 25.26
CA VAL A 324 21.27 -18.32 26.57
C VAL A 324 21.70 -19.43 27.50
N PHE A 325 22.80 -19.22 28.21
CA PHE A 325 23.38 -20.24 29.07
C PHE A 325 23.73 -19.71 30.45
N ARG A 326 23.92 -20.66 31.38
CA ARG A 326 24.43 -20.42 32.73
C ARG A 326 25.55 -21.39 33.06
N ILE A 327 26.58 -20.92 33.75
CA ILE A 327 27.67 -21.73 34.28
C ILE A 327 27.91 -21.42 35.77
N PRO A 328 28.14 -22.42 36.64
CA PRO A 328 28.52 -22.17 38.03
C PRO A 328 29.87 -21.42 38.16
N LEU A 329 29.98 -20.52 39.14
CA LEU A 329 31.20 -19.70 39.38
C LEU A 329 32.46 -20.54 39.70
N GLU A 330 32.25 -21.69 40.35
CA GLU A 330 33.31 -22.63 40.73
C GLU A 330 33.70 -23.60 39.61
N GLY A 331 33.00 -23.57 38.48
CA GLY A 331 33.13 -24.55 37.40
C GLY A 331 32.10 -25.68 37.49
N GLY A 332 31.74 -26.24 36.34
CA GLY A 332 30.67 -27.23 36.20
C GLY A 332 30.11 -27.25 34.78
N PRO A 333 29.18 -28.17 34.45
CA PRO A 333 28.61 -28.23 33.11
C PRO A 333 27.86 -26.94 32.77
N LEU A 334 28.14 -26.39 31.59
CA LEU A 334 27.37 -25.30 31.03
C LEU A 334 25.94 -25.78 30.79
N THR A 335 24.98 -25.07 31.37
CA THR A 335 23.55 -25.36 31.24
C THR A 335 22.95 -24.39 30.23
N VAL A 336 22.36 -24.92 29.16
CA VAL A 336 21.53 -24.13 28.25
C VAL A 336 20.23 -23.80 28.96
N LEU A 337 20.00 -22.52 29.22
CA LEU A 337 18.74 -22.03 29.77
C LEU A 337 17.70 -21.82 28.66
N ALA A 338 18.15 -21.64 27.42
CA ALA A 338 17.32 -21.26 26.29
C ALA A 338 18.03 -21.54 24.95
N SER A 339 17.30 -22.06 23.96
CA SER A 339 17.73 -22.12 22.56
C SER A 339 16.72 -21.43 21.66
N PHE A 340 17.18 -20.58 20.75
CA PHE A 340 16.34 -19.95 19.73
C PHE A 340 16.13 -20.91 18.54
N ASN A 341 15.10 -20.71 17.69
CA ASN A 341 14.79 -21.58 16.54
C ASN A 341 14.34 -20.79 15.27
N ASP A 342 14.15 -21.48 14.14
CA ASP A 342 13.82 -20.87 12.84
C ASP A 342 12.50 -20.07 12.79
N ARG A 343 11.56 -20.35 13.70
CA ARG A 343 10.34 -19.55 13.86
C ARG A 343 10.61 -18.21 14.53
N GLN A 344 11.69 -18.13 15.30
CA GLN A 344 12.09 -16.94 16.05
C GLN A 344 13.08 -16.05 15.28
N ARG A 345 13.86 -16.61 14.33
CA ARG A 345 14.82 -15.91 13.43
C ARG A 345 15.79 -14.96 14.15
N ALA A 346 16.29 -15.35 15.32
CA ALA A 346 16.72 -14.43 16.36
C ALA A 346 18.08 -14.83 16.95
N SER A 347 19.15 -14.09 16.61
CA SER A 347 20.51 -14.27 17.17
C SER A 347 20.76 -13.29 18.33
N PRO A 348 20.99 -13.74 19.57
CA PRO A 348 21.27 -12.86 20.70
C PRO A 348 22.70 -12.32 20.64
N ARG A 349 22.86 -10.99 20.47
CA ARG A 349 24.18 -10.32 20.50
C ARG A 349 24.38 -9.40 21.71
N SER A 350 23.33 -9.12 22.48
CA SER A 350 23.38 -8.19 23.62
C SER A 350 23.74 -8.90 24.93
N THR A 351 24.51 -8.24 25.79
CA THR A 351 24.65 -8.57 27.22
C THR A 351 23.29 -8.64 27.92
N LEU A 352 23.14 -9.55 28.87
CA LEU A 352 21.91 -9.69 29.66
C LEU A 352 21.86 -8.69 30.82
N SER A 353 20.71 -8.04 31.02
CA SER A 353 20.42 -7.20 32.18
C SER A 353 19.61 -7.98 33.23
N LEU A 354 19.86 -7.72 34.51
CA LEU A 354 19.05 -8.27 35.61
C LEU A 354 17.96 -7.28 35.99
N SER A 355 16.75 -7.80 36.26
CA SER A 355 15.69 -7.01 36.88
C SER A 355 16.12 -6.49 38.27
N PRO A 356 15.55 -5.37 38.76
CA PRO A 356 15.93 -4.79 40.06
C PRO A 356 15.79 -5.73 41.27
N ASP A 357 14.90 -6.72 41.18
CA ASP A 357 14.67 -7.76 42.19
C ASP A 357 15.60 -8.99 42.03
N GLY A 358 16.45 -9.00 41.00
CA GLY A 358 17.42 -10.05 40.68
C GLY A 358 16.79 -11.39 40.27
N SER A 359 15.53 -11.41 39.86
CA SER A 359 14.76 -12.64 39.57
C SER A 359 14.66 -12.97 38.08
N THR A 360 14.84 -11.99 37.19
CA THR A 360 14.59 -12.09 35.75
C THR A 360 15.80 -11.59 34.96
N LEU A 361 16.25 -12.37 33.98
CA LEU A 361 17.23 -11.94 32.98
C LEU A 361 16.48 -11.32 31.80
N LEU A 362 16.95 -10.18 31.32
CA LEU A 362 16.43 -9.46 30.16
C LEU A 362 17.50 -9.40 29.08
N GLY A 363 17.15 -9.68 27.83
CA GLY A 363 18.07 -9.56 26.71
C GLY A 363 17.33 -9.23 25.41
N MET A 364 18.07 -8.93 24.34
CA MET A 364 17.50 -8.68 23.02
C MET A 364 18.09 -9.64 21.99
N VAL A 365 17.22 -10.13 21.11
CA VAL A 365 17.64 -10.87 19.92
C VAL A 365 17.70 -9.96 18.70
N THR A 366 18.78 -10.11 17.93
CA THR A 366 18.95 -9.49 16.61
C THR A 366 18.33 -10.43 15.58
N ASN A 367 17.35 -9.97 14.82
CA ASN A 367 16.82 -10.79 13.74
C ASN A 367 17.83 -10.77 12.58
N GLY A 368 18.18 -11.95 12.05
CA GLY A 368 19.26 -12.15 11.06
C GLY A 368 19.04 -11.52 9.67
N GLY A 369 18.72 -10.22 9.60
CA GLY A 369 18.53 -9.46 8.37
C GLY A 369 18.25 -7.97 8.62
N ALA A 370 18.57 -7.12 7.64
CA ALA A 370 18.55 -5.65 7.73
C ALA A 370 17.16 -4.98 7.92
N SER A 371 16.09 -5.76 8.11
CA SER A 371 14.69 -5.30 8.00
C SER A 371 13.76 -5.68 9.15
N VAL A 372 14.24 -6.30 10.23
CA VAL A 372 13.38 -6.66 11.37
C VAL A 372 13.94 -6.06 12.67
N PRO A 373 13.16 -5.28 13.45
CA PRO A 373 13.60 -4.76 14.74
C PRO A 373 13.89 -5.90 15.71
N GLY A 374 14.88 -5.71 16.59
CA GLY A 374 15.23 -6.70 17.62
C GLY A 374 14.08 -6.92 18.60
N ARG A 375 13.96 -8.13 19.16
CA ARG A 375 12.89 -8.49 20.12
C ARG A 375 13.48 -8.63 21.52
N LEU A 376 12.81 -8.09 22.54
CA LEU A 376 13.18 -8.29 23.94
C LEU A 376 12.72 -9.68 24.39
N PHE A 377 13.57 -10.41 25.11
CA PHE A 377 13.22 -11.67 25.75
C PHE A 377 13.49 -11.57 27.27
N SER A 378 12.76 -12.36 28.04
CA SER A 378 12.98 -12.50 29.48
C SER A 378 13.12 -13.96 29.89
N ILE A 379 13.93 -14.25 30.91
CA ILE A 379 14.11 -15.61 31.44
C ILE A 379 13.95 -15.55 32.96
N ARG A 380 13.01 -16.33 33.51
CA ARG A 380 12.82 -16.53 34.95
C ARG A 380 13.41 -17.87 35.40
N GLY A 381 13.65 -18.01 36.70
CA GLY A 381 14.50 -19.01 37.35
C GLY A 381 14.25 -20.52 37.15
N ASP A 382 13.44 -20.93 36.18
CA ASP A 382 13.17 -22.33 35.78
C ASP A 382 13.73 -22.71 34.39
N GLY A 383 14.27 -21.76 33.61
CA GLY A 383 14.81 -22.04 32.29
C GLY A 383 13.74 -22.24 31.21
N GLU A 384 12.47 -21.93 31.49
CA GLU A 384 11.55 -21.65 30.40
C GLU A 384 11.95 -20.31 29.77
N ILE A 385 12.22 -20.29 28.46
CA ILE A 385 12.07 -19.07 27.67
C ILE A 385 10.59 -18.75 27.71
N SER A 386 10.22 -18.00 28.72
CA SER A 386 9.08 -17.17 28.54
C SER A 386 9.47 -16.11 27.52
N GLU A 387 8.96 -16.19 26.29
CA GLU A 387 8.46 -14.98 25.64
C GLU A 387 7.28 -14.42 26.49
N LYS A 388 7.47 -14.26 27.80
CA LYS A 388 6.73 -13.34 28.65
C LYS A 388 7.43 -12.02 28.33
N THR A 389 6.90 -11.18 27.45
CA THR A 389 5.48 -10.90 27.27
C THR A 389 5.38 -10.24 25.89
N ASP A 390 4.55 -10.81 25.01
CA ASP A 390 3.54 -10.00 24.33
C ASP A 390 3.10 -8.97 25.35
N ILE A 391 3.51 -7.73 25.15
CA ILE A 391 3.34 -6.60 26.05
C ILE A 391 1.92 -6.53 26.65
N SER A 392 0.91 -7.23 26.10
CA SER A 392 -0.48 -7.47 26.55
C SER A 392 -0.82 -7.73 28.06
N GLU A 393 0.12 -8.01 28.99
CA GLU A 393 -0.20 -8.09 30.44
C GLU A 393 0.28 -6.89 31.28
N TYR A 394 1.28 -6.13 30.81
CA TYR A 394 1.56 -4.76 31.30
C TYR A 394 0.96 -3.69 30.38
N PHE A 395 0.50 -4.12 29.21
CA PHE A 395 -0.25 -3.37 28.24
C PHE A 395 -1.58 -4.05 28.23
N LYS A 396 -2.58 -3.52 28.93
CA LYS A 396 -3.92 -3.88 28.48
C LYS A 396 -3.98 -3.56 26.99
N PRO A 397 -4.30 -4.52 26.11
CA PRO A 397 -4.41 -4.22 24.70
C PRO A 397 -5.45 -3.11 24.57
N SER A 398 -5.06 -1.99 23.98
CA SER A 398 -5.86 -1.56 22.84
C SER A 398 -5.18 -2.15 21.62
N PRO A 399 -5.93 -2.87 20.80
CA PRO A 399 -5.53 -4.22 20.43
C PRO A 399 -4.52 -4.18 19.27
N ARG A 400 -3.61 -5.17 19.14
CA ARG A 400 -3.53 -5.81 17.81
C ARG A 400 -4.99 -6.04 17.52
N MET A 401 -5.52 -5.48 16.45
CA MET A 401 -6.70 -6.01 15.81
C MET A 401 -6.42 -7.52 15.60
N ASN A 402 -6.56 -8.32 16.67
CA ASN A 402 -6.80 -9.76 16.73
C ASN A 402 -7.71 -9.94 15.54
N ARG A 403 -7.50 -10.86 14.61
CA ARG A 403 -8.44 -10.93 13.49
C ARG A 403 -9.90 -10.80 13.96
N GLN A 404 -10.24 -11.33 15.15
CA GLN A 404 -11.44 -10.94 15.86
C GLN A 404 -11.53 -9.47 16.30
N ALA A 405 -10.63 -8.88 17.10
CA ALA A 405 -10.60 -7.43 17.37
C ALA A 405 -10.49 -6.50 16.12
N MET A 406 -9.98 -7.01 14.98
CA MET A 406 -9.95 -6.40 13.66
C MET A 406 -11.32 -6.33 13.09
N LEU A 407 -11.94 -7.49 13.06
CA LEU A 407 -13.30 -7.63 12.63
C LEU A 407 -14.22 -6.97 13.67
N ASP A 408 -13.82 -6.76 14.93
CA ASP A 408 -14.59 -6.04 15.95
C ASP A 408 -14.42 -4.52 15.81
N GLU A 409 -13.22 -4.02 15.51
CA GLU A 409 -13.01 -2.61 15.16
C GLU A 409 -13.63 -2.28 13.80
N VAL A 410 -13.56 -3.20 12.83
CA VAL A 410 -14.27 -3.10 11.54
C VAL A 410 -15.77 -3.21 11.78
N LYS A 411 -16.28 -4.06 12.69
CA LYS A 411 -17.70 -4.08 13.11
C LYS A 411 -18.12 -2.74 13.71
N ILE A 412 -17.32 -2.17 14.61
CA ILE A 412 -17.57 -0.87 15.23
C ILE A 412 -17.55 0.22 14.16
N SER A 413 -16.54 0.23 13.29
CA SER A 413 -16.44 1.17 12.18
C SER A 413 -17.60 1.03 11.19
N ILE A 414 -18.05 -0.19 10.87
CA ILE A 414 -19.26 -0.43 10.08
C ILE A 414 -20.46 0.24 10.79
N ARG A 415 -20.68 -0.03 12.07
CA ARG A 415 -21.77 0.58 12.86
C ARG A 415 -21.72 2.11 12.93
N ASP A 416 -20.50 2.67 12.97
CA ASP A 416 -20.30 4.11 13.08
C ASP A 416 -20.42 4.84 11.73
N THR A 417 -20.07 4.16 10.63
CA THR A 417 -20.00 4.74 9.28
C THR A 417 -21.28 4.49 8.49
N VAL A 418 -21.92 3.32 8.69
CA VAL A 418 -23.16 2.91 8.05
C VAL A 418 -24.33 3.47 8.86
N LYS A 419 -24.63 4.76 8.67
CA LYS A 419 -25.77 5.43 9.30
C LYS A 419 -26.88 5.65 8.26
N PRO A 420 -28.10 5.12 8.48
CA PRO A 420 -29.21 5.38 7.57
C PRO A 420 -29.44 6.89 7.47
N LYS A 421 -29.09 7.50 6.34
CA LYS A 421 -29.49 8.88 6.08
C LYS A 421 -31.01 8.91 5.89
N PRO A 422 -31.76 9.79 6.60
CA PRO A 422 -33.17 9.98 6.31
C PRO A 422 -33.30 10.46 4.88
N GLY A 423 -34.18 9.80 4.11
CA GLY A 423 -34.40 10.10 2.70
C GLY A 423 -34.75 11.59 2.53
N VAL A 424 -33.91 12.31 1.80
CA VAL A 424 -34.21 13.69 1.41
C VAL A 424 -35.26 13.63 0.31
N ARG A 425 -36.48 14.13 0.59
CA ARG A 425 -37.51 14.32 -0.44
C ARG A 425 -37.11 15.47 -1.35
N GLY A 426 -36.45 15.16 -2.45
CA GLY A 426 -36.30 16.08 -3.58
C GLY A 426 -37.63 16.27 -4.31
N ARG A 427 -37.84 17.42 -4.95
CA ARG A 427 -38.93 17.60 -5.92
C ARG A 427 -38.45 17.14 -7.30
N MET A 428 -39.26 16.35 -8.02
CA MET A 428 -38.96 15.95 -9.40
C MET A 428 -38.85 17.19 -10.31
N PRO A 429 -37.82 17.28 -11.17
CA PRO A 429 -37.85 18.14 -12.33
C PRO A 429 -39.06 17.79 -13.20
N VAL A 430 -39.74 18.81 -13.73
CA VAL A 430 -41.04 18.65 -14.44
C VAL A 430 -40.94 17.70 -15.65
N ASP A 431 -39.78 17.60 -16.30
CA ASP A 431 -39.58 16.72 -17.45
C ASP A 431 -39.26 15.25 -17.10
N ALA A 432 -38.77 14.96 -15.89
CA ALA A 432 -38.53 13.59 -15.44
C ALA A 432 -39.83 12.81 -15.19
N LYS A 433 -40.94 13.51 -14.92
CA LYS A 433 -42.27 12.88 -14.80
C LYS A 433 -42.73 12.18 -16.09
N LYS A 434 -42.34 12.71 -17.26
CA LYS A 434 -42.75 12.18 -18.56
C LYS A 434 -42.14 10.81 -18.89
N LEU A 435 -41.05 10.42 -18.22
CA LEU A 435 -40.41 9.09 -18.35
C LEU A 435 -41.26 7.95 -17.78
N LEU A 436 -42.17 8.27 -16.85
CA LEU A 436 -43.03 7.30 -16.16
C LEU A 436 -44.46 7.26 -16.74
N ASP A 437 -44.70 7.94 -17.85
CA ASP A 437 -45.99 7.92 -18.53
C ASP A 437 -46.11 6.67 -19.41
N TRP A 438 -47.32 6.12 -19.51
CA TRP A 438 -47.61 5.04 -20.45
C TRP A 438 -47.55 5.57 -21.89
N SER A 439 -46.97 4.78 -22.79
CA SER A 439 -47.04 5.03 -24.22
C SER A 439 -48.47 4.85 -24.74
N GLN A 440 -48.75 5.40 -25.92
CA GLN A 440 -50.00 5.13 -26.62
C GLN A 440 -50.08 3.61 -26.92
N PRO A 441 -51.18 2.92 -26.58
CA PRO A 441 -51.30 1.48 -26.79
C PRO A 441 -51.19 1.12 -28.27
N VAL A 442 -50.26 0.23 -28.62
CA VAL A 442 -50.14 -0.35 -29.96
C VAL A 442 -50.83 -1.71 -29.95
N ASN A 443 -51.89 -1.87 -30.74
CA ASN A 443 -52.71 -3.09 -30.76
C ASN A 443 -53.15 -3.57 -29.37
N GLY A 444 -53.48 -2.63 -28.48
CA GLY A 444 -53.95 -2.91 -27.12
C GLY A 444 -52.85 -3.08 -26.07
N LEU A 445 -51.57 -3.01 -26.44
CA LEU A 445 -50.44 -3.13 -25.52
C LEU A 445 -49.76 -1.78 -25.36
N ALA A 446 -49.75 -1.23 -24.15
CA ALA A 446 -49.01 -0.03 -23.81
C ALA A 446 -47.67 -0.39 -23.16
N ALA A 447 -46.65 0.43 -23.36
CA ALA A 447 -45.36 0.29 -22.70
C ALA A 447 -45.09 1.49 -21.79
N ARG A 448 -44.48 1.21 -20.63
CA ARG A 448 -43.92 2.23 -19.75
C ARG A 448 -42.50 1.84 -19.42
N ILE A 449 -41.60 2.81 -19.43
CA ILE A 449 -40.26 2.61 -18.90
C ILE A 449 -40.38 2.48 -17.39
N GLU A 450 -39.97 1.34 -16.85
CA GLU A 450 -39.84 1.17 -15.40
C GLU A 450 -38.42 1.49 -14.94
N PHE A 451 -37.40 1.11 -15.73
CA PHE A 451 -36.01 1.21 -15.29
C PHE A 451 -35.03 1.51 -16.44
N VAL A 452 -34.09 2.43 -16.21
CA VAL A 452 -33.10 2.91 -17.21
C VAL A 452 -31.71 3.06 -16.63
N SER A 453 -30.71 2.24 -17.00
CA SER A 453 -29.33 2.56 -16.65
C SER A 453 -28.79 3.79 -17.40
N ARG A 454 -27.61 4.23 -16.99
CA ARG A 454 -26.89 5.39 -17.57
C ARG A 454 -26.72 5.29 -19.09
N ASP A 455 -26.54 4.06 -19.58
CA ASP A 455 -26.17 3.79 -20.96
C ASP A 455 -27.30 3.07 -21.73
N HIS A 456 -28.30 2.50 -21.04
CA HIS A 456 -29.30 1.62 -21.65
C HIS A 456 -30.64 1.65 -20.91
N VAL A 457 -31.74 1.39 -21.62
CA VAL A 457 -33.02 1.11 -20.95
C VAL A 457 -33.16 -0.39 -20.74
N ILE A 458 -33.46 -0.80 -19.51
CA ILE A 458 -33.25 -2.18 -19.05
C ILE A 458 -34.56 -2.91 -18.81
N PHE A 459 -35.62 -2.21 -18.36
CA PHE A 459 -36.92 -2.86 -18.13
C PHE A 459 -38.08 -1.96 -18.56
N VAL A 460 -38.99 -2.58 -19.31
CA VAL A 460 -40.21 -1.98 -19.82
C VAL A 460 -41.39 -2.76 -19.26
N ARG A 461 -42.34 -2.08 -18.61
CA ARG A 461 -43.61 -2.71 -18.25
C ARG A 461 -44.56 -2.63 -19.42
N LEU A 462 -45.13 -3.76 -19.78
CA LEU A 462 -46.11 -3.89 -20.84
C LEU A 462 -47.46 -4.18 -20.19
N LYS A 463 -48.49 -3.42 -20.55
CA LYS A 463 -49.82 -3.60 -19.99
C LYS A 463 -50.84 -3.79 -21.10
N ASN A 464 -51.68 -4.81 -20.93
CA ASN A 464 -52.81 -5.01 -21.79
C ASN A 464 -53.91 -3.99 -21.44
N GLU A 465 -54.06 -2.97 -22.27
CA GLU A 465 -55.11 -1.95 -22.17
C GLU A 465 -56.32 -2.25 -23.08
N SER A 466 -56.34 -3.40 -23.74
CA SER A 466 -57.51 -3.85 -24.50
C SER A 466 -58.53 -4.56 -23.61
N ASP A 467 -59.73 -4.74 -24.15
CA ASP A 467 -60.86 -5.46 -23.54
C ASP A 467 -60.79 -6.99 -23.72
N ARG A 468 -59.73 -7.50 -24.36
CA ARG A 468 -59.52 -8.93 -24.64
C ARG A 468 -58.12 -9.40 -24.22
N PRO A 469 -57.91 -10.70 -23.95
CA PRO A 469 -56.57 -11.22 -23.71
C PRO A 469 -55.64 -11.02 -24.91
N LEU A 470 -54.36 -10.76 -24.65
CA LEU A 470 -53.30 -10.58 -25.64
C LEU A 470 -52.19 -11.61 -25.42
N ASP A 471 -51.86 -12.39 -26.44
CA ASP A 471 -50.68 -13.27 -26.40
C ASP A 471 -49.43 -12.48 -26.82
N VAL A 472 -48.49 -12.29 -25.89
CA VAL A 472 -47.24 -11.55 -26.07
C VAL A 472 -46.07 -12.54 -26.17
N PRO A 473 -45.15 -12.41 -27.15
CA PRO A 473 -44.04 -13.35 -27.30
C PRO A 473 -42.99 -13.11 -26.22
N THR A 474 -42.27 -14.15 -25.80
CA THR A 474 -41.27 -14.06 -24.72
C THR A 474 -39.84 -13.76 -25.19
N ALA A 475 -39.63 -13.54 -26.49
CA ALA A 475 -38.33 -13.21 -27.09
C ALA A 475 -38.51 -12.60 -28.50
N ASN A 476 -37.45 -11.98 -29.04
CA ASN A 476 -37.41 -11.48 -30.41
C ASN A 476 -37.36 -12.63 -31.44
N PRO A 477 -37.88 -12.41 -32.66
CA PRO A 477 -37.67 -13.33 -33.77
C PRO A 477 -36.18 -13.39 -34.15
N SER A 478 -35.70 -14.56 -34.60
CA SER A 478 -34.28 -14.84 -34.85
C SER A 478 -33.67 -14.08 -36.05
N ASP A 479 -34.46 -13.31 -36.77
CA ASP A 479 -34.11 -12.61 -38.02
C ASP A 479 -33.91 -11.10 -37.85
N ASP A 480 -34.19 -10.55 -36.66
CA ASP A 480 -34.09 -9.10 -36.40
C ASP A 480 -32.92 -8.79 -35.47
N ASN A 481 -31.77 -8.47 -36.06
CA ASN A 481 -30.56 -8.07 -35.33
C ASN A 481 -30.67 -6.68 -34.68
N THR A 482 -31.75 -5.93 -34.93
CA THR A 482 -31.93 -4.54 -34.47
C THR A 482 -32.76 -4.42 -33.20
N ALA A 483 -33.43 -5.51 -32.78
CA ALA A 483 -34.30 -5.50 -31.62
C ALA A 483 -33.55 -5.99 -30.37
N ALA A 484 -33.59 -5.18 -29.29
CA ALA A 484 -33.04 -5.52 -27.98
C ALA A 484 -33.66 -6.84 -27.48
N LEU A 485 -32.82 -7.85 -27.22
CA LEU A 485 -33.25 -9.16 -26.71
C LEU A 485 -34.00 -8.96 -25.40
N TYR A 486 -35.20 -9.55 -25.24
CA TYR A 486 -35.88 -9.43 -23.96
C TYR A 486 -36.36 -10.72 -23.29
N GLU A 487 -36.24 -10.74 -21.97
CA GLU A 487 -36.83 -11.76 -21.11
C GLU A 487 -38.11 -11.22 -20.48
N ILE A 488 -39.19 -12.01 -20.48
CA ILE A 488 -40.45 -11.63 -19.85
C ILE A 488 -40.59 -12.24 -18.46
N PHE A 489 -40.98 -11.39 -17.51
CA PHE A 489 -41.40 -11.74 -16.17
C PHE A 489 -42.90 -11.44 -16.01
N VAL A 490 -43.62 -12.37 -15.38
CA VAL A 490 -45.06 -12.27 -15.12
C VAL A 490 -45.35 -12.36 -13.63
N GLN A 491 -46.43 -11.72 -13.18
CA GLN A 491 -46.87 -11.71 -11.79
C GLN A 491 -48.34 -12.12 -11.70
N GLU A 492 -48.67 -13.04 -10.79
CA GLU A 492 -50.07 -13.41 -10.50
C GLU A 492 -50.52 -12.73 -9.20
N GLY A 493 -51.25 -11.61 -9.32
CA GLY A 493 -51.71 -10.83 -8.18
C GLY A 493 -50.53 -10.23 -7.39
N ALA A 494 -50.50 -10.44 -6.07
CA ALA A 494 -49.43 -9.93 -5.20
C ALA A 494 -48.24 -10.90 -5.03
N ARG A 495 -48.16 -11.98 -5.82
CA ARG A 495 -47.06 -12.97 -5.77
C ARG A 495 -45.77 -12.39 -6.35
N GLU A 496 -44.64 -13.06 -6.19
CA GLU A 496 -43.37 -12.59 -6.78
C GLU A 496 -43.38 -12.72 -8.31
N TRP A 497 -42.67 -11.80 -8.99
CA TRP A 497 -42.37 -11.92 -10.42
C TRP A 497 -41.65 -13.24 -10.71
N ARG A 498 -42.15 -13.99 -11.68
CA ARG A 498 -41.52 -15.23 -12.17
C ARG A 498 -41.16 -15.10 -13.64
N ARG A 499 -40.08 -15.76 -14.06
CA ARG A 499 -39.77 -15.91 -15.49
C ARG A 499 -40.95 -16.60 -16.17
N ALA A 500 -41.34 -16.08 -17.33
CA ALA A 500 -42.39 -16.68 -18.16
C ALA A 500 -41.97 -18.02 -18.76
N VAL A 501 -40.66 -18.24 -18.98
CA VAL A 501 -40.11 -19.45 -19.62
C VAL A 501 -39.09 -20.11 -18.70
N GLU A 502 -39.34 -21.36 -18.31
CA GLU A 502 -38.45 -22.15 -17.44
C GLU A 502 -37.47 -23.06 -18.20
N ASP A 503 -37.72 -23.35 -19.49
CA ASP A 503 -36.94 -24.30 -20.28
C ASP A 503 -35.56 -23.74 -20.70
N ARG A 504 -34.54 -24.11 -19.92
CA ARG A 504 -33.14 -23.71 -20.07
C ARG A 504 -32.49 -24.11 -21.39
N GLN A 505 -33.02 -25.11 -22.12
CA GLN A 505 -32.44 -25.53 -23.39
C GLN A 505 -32.83 -24.60 -24.55
N LYS A 506 -34.00 -23.96 -24.48
CA LYS A 506 -34.46 -23.04 -25.52
C LYS A 506 -33.70 -21.72 -25.52
N LEU A 507 -33.09 -21.35 -24.39
CA LEU A 507 -32.17 -20.21 -24.27
C LEU A 507 -30.76 -20.48 -24.84
N ARG A 508 -30.41 -21.74 -25.19
CA ARG A 508 -29.04 -22.16 -25.58
C ARG A 508 -28.55 -21.63 -26.92
N TYR A 509 -29.40 -21.04 -27.75
CA TYR A 509 -29.08 -20.70 -29.14
C TYR A 509 -28.99 -19.19 -29.36
N PHE A 510 -27.94 -18.55 -28.85
CA PHE A 510 -27.62 -17.17 -29.23
C PHE A 510 -26.11 -16.98 -29.36
N PRO A 511 -25.55 -17.05 -30.59
CA PRO A 511 -24.18 -16.63 -30.81
C PRO A 511 -24.15 -15.11 -30.76
N GLY A 512 -23.72 -14.55 -29.63
CA GLY A 512 -23.14 -13.20 -29.66
C GLY A 512 -21.95 -13.17 -30.63
N PRO A 513 -21.55 -11.99 -31.13
CA PRO A 513 -20.34 -11.89 -31.93
C PRO A 513 -19.17 -12.47 -31.14
N ARG A 514 -18.52 -13.51 -31.69
CA ARG A 514 -17.32 -14.08 -31.07
C ARG A 514 -16.19 -13.06 -31.19
N ASP A 515 -15.67 -12.66 -30.04
CA ASP A 515 -14.54 -11.75 -29.87
C ASP A 515 -13.17 -12.45 -29.92
N ASP A 516 -13.09 -13.63 -30.57
CA ASP A 516 -11.88 -14.46 -30.63
C ASP A 516 -11.25 -14.41 -32.02
N GLU A 517 -10.30 -13.48 -32.24
CA GLU A 517 -9.21 -13.67 -33.21
C GLU A 517 -7.86 -13.32 -32.55
N THR A 518 -7.41 -14.18 -31.62
CA THR A 518 -5.97 -14.37 -31.38
C THR A 518 -5.45 -15.44 -32.34
N ASN A 519 -4.68 -15.02 -33.34
CA ASN A 519 -3.68 -15.82 -34.08
C ASN A 519 -3.99 -17.32 -34.33
N SER A 520 -5.04 -17.64 -35.06
CA SER A 520 -5.15 -18.90 -35.81
C SER A 520 -5.61 -18.61 -37.24
N PRO A 521 -5.09 -19.31 -38.26
CA PRO A 521 -5.38 -19.01 -39.65
C PRO A 521 -6.87 -19.13 -39.92
N ALA A 522 -7.43 -18.08 -40.51
CA ALA A 522 -8.84 -17.89 -40.81
C ALA A 522 -9.54 -19.17 -41.32
N GLU A 523 -10.42 -19.75 -40.50
CA GLU A 523 -11.48 -20.61 -41.03
C GLU A 523 -12.60 -19.71 -41.61
N PRO A 524 -13.07 -19.99 -42.83
CA PRO A 524 -14.10 -19.18 -43.45
C PRO A 524 -15.43 -19.33 -42.70
N ARG A 525 -16.14 -18.20 -42.54
CA ARG A 525 -17.51 -18.08 -42.03
C ARG A 525 -18.36 -19.29 -42.42
N ARG A 526 -18.62 -20.20 -41.48
CA ARG A 526 -19.67 -21.20 -41.67
C ARG A 526 -21.01 -20.46 -41.69
N ARG A 527 -21.56 -20.26 -42.89
CA ARG A 527 -22.99 -19.93 -43.08
C ARG A 527 -23.81 -20.91 -42.23
N GLN A 528 -24.82 -20.41 -41.51
CA GLN A 528 -25.86 -21.26 -40.93
C GLN A 528 -26.35 -22.22 -42.01
N PRO A 529 -26.46 -23.53 -41.74
CA PRO A 529 -27.13 -24.43 -42.67
C PRO A 529 -28.58 -23.98 -42.78
N ALA A 530 -29.05 -23.74 -44.01
CA ALA A 530 -30.37 -23.21 -44.36
C ALA A 530 -31.58 -24.08 -43.93
N ASN A 531 -31.38 -25.06 -43.05
CA ASN A 531 -32.35 -26.09 -42.67
C ASN A 531 -32.64 -26.17 -41.16
N GLN A 532 -32.21 -25.21 -40.33
CA GLN A 532 -32.71 -25.14 -38.95
C GLN A 532 -34.06 -24.42 -38.93
N GLN A 533 -35.11 -25.11 -38.47
CA GLN A 533 -36.44 -24.55 -38.26
C GLN A 533 -36.37 -23.33 -37.33
N PRO A 534 -37.17 -22.27 -37.56
CA PRO A 534 -37.31 -21.16 -36.62
C PRO A 534 -37.65 -21.71 -35.23
N VAL A 535 -36.90 -21.32 -34.22
CA VAL A 535 -37.21 -21.68 -32.84
C VAL A 535 -38.50 -20.93 -32.48
N ASP A 536 -39.62 -21.65 -32.36
CA ASP A 536 -40.90 -21.07 -31.93
C ASP A 536 -40.79 -20.75 -30.43
N TRP A 537 -40.59 -19.47 -30.13
CA TRP A 537 -40.46 -18.98 -28.76
C TRP A 537 -41.81 -19.10 -28.02
N PRO A 538 -41.80 -19.37 -26.71
CA PRO A 538 -43.01 -19.40 -25.91
C PRO A 538 -43.76 -18.06 -25.94
N TRP A 539 -45.06 -18.11 -25.66
CA TRP A 539 -45.93 -16.95 -25.56
C TRP A 539 -46.55 -16.90 -24.17
N ILE A 540 -46.81 -15.69 -23.69
CA ILE A 540 -47.61 -15.47 -22.48
C ILE A 540 -48.93 -14.79 -22.85
N THR A 541 -50.00 -15.14 -22.17
CA THR A 541 -51.30 -14.46 -22.32
C THR A 541 -51.46 -13.43 -21.21
N LEU A 542 -51.62 -12.15 -21.57
CA LEU A 542 -52.01 -11.08 -20.65
C LEU A 542 -53.52 -10.84 -20.76
N ARG A 543 -54.27 -11.00 -19.67
CA ARG A 543 -55.70 -10.63 -19.61
C ARG A 543 -55.89 -9.11 -19.59
N PRO A 544 -57.09 -8.59 -19.87
CA PRO A 544 -57.38 -7.16 -19.75
C PRO A 544 -56.94 -6.61 -18.39
N GLY A 545 -56.08 -5.59 -18.41
CA GLY A 545 -55.52 -4.95 -17.22
C GLY A 545 -54.33 -5.67 -16.58
N GLU A 546 -53.96 -6.88 -17.03
CA GLU A 546 -52.71 -7.52 -16.60
C GLU A 546 -51.50 -6.87 -17.27
N ASP A 547 -50.36 -6.96 -16.57
CA ASP A 547 -49.10 -6.43 -17.04
C ASP A 547 -47.95 -7.44 -16.86
N CYS A 548 -46.89 -7.24 -17.64
CA CYS A 548 -45.64 -7.96 -17.51
C CYS A 548 -44.45 -7.00 -17.54
N ILE A 549 -43.30 -7.48 -17.08
CA ILE A 549 -42.03 -6.78 -17.20
C ILE A 549 -41.20 -7.47 -18.29
N ALA A 550 -40.78 -6.72 -19.29
CA ALA A 550 -39.82 -7.16 -20.28
C ALA A 550 -38.45 -6.54 -19.98
N TYR A 551 -37.45 -7.38 -19.80
CA TYR A 551 -36.05 -6.99 -19.68
C TYR A 551 -35.48 -6.74 -21.07
N ALA A 552 -35.14 -5.53 -21.50
CA ALA A 552 -34.54 -5.31 -22.82
C ALA A 552 -33.00 -5.22 -22.71
N ALA A 553 -32.29 -6.28 -23.12
CA ALA A 553 -30.86 -6.20 -23.41
C ALA A 553 -30.68 -5.48 -24.74
N VAL A 554 -30.27 -4.22 -24.71
CA VAL A 554 -29.84 -3.52 -25.92
C VAL A 554 -28.59 -4.25 -26.44
N VAL A 555 -28.67 -4.72 -27.70
CA VAL A 555 -27.49 -5.17 -28.43
C VAL A 555 -26.73 -3.90 -28.81
N ASP A 556 -25.41 -3.87 -28.56
CA ASP A 556 -24.54 -2.77 -28.97
C ASP A 556 -24.70 -2.48 -30.48
N GLU A 557 -25.64 -1.61 -30.85
CA GLU A 557 -25.67 -1.02 -32.18
C GLU A 557 -24.73 0.18 -32.19
N PRO A 558 -23.82 0.27 -33.18
CA PRO A 558 -23.03 1.46 -33.38
C PRO A 558 -23.95 2.63 -33.73
N ASP A 559 -24.05 3.56 -32.80
CA ASP A 559 -24.66 4.89 -32.89
C ASP A 559 -24.83 5.43 -34.32
N THR A 560 -26.00 5.19 -34.93
CA THR A 560 -26.33 5.67 -36.28
C THR A 560 -26.94 7.08 -36.27
N GLY A 561 -27.10 7.73 -35.11
CA GLY A 561 -27.69 9.07 -35.03
C GLY A 561 -29.18 9.15 -35.44
N GLU A 562 -29.81 8.03 -35.81
CA GLU A 562 -31.24 7.93 -36.03
C GLU A 562 -31.99 7.48 -34.77
N ASP A 563 -33.27 7.84 -34.73
CA ASP A 563 -34.21 7.82 -33.61
C ASP A 563 -34.04 6.66 -32.60
N ARG A 564 -33.34 6.95 -31.49
CA ARG A 564 -33.10 6.03 -30.37
C ARG A 564 -34.30 5.94 -29.41
N SER A 565 -35.50 5.70 -29.96
CA SER A 565 -36.57 5.11 -29.15
C SER A 565 -36.26 3.62 -28.95
N ILE A 566 -36.54 3.06 -27.76
CA ILE A 566 -36.47 1.60 -27.62
C ILE A 566 -37.60 1.05 -28.49
N LYS A 567 -37.23 0.36 -29.56
CA LYS A 567 -38.18 -0.36 -30.38
C LYS A 567 -38.23 -1.80 -29.90
N MET A 568 -39.21 -2.11 -29.06
CA MET A 568 -39.52 -3.51 -28.77
C MET A 568 -40.35 -4.06 -29.93
N VAL A 569 -39.72 -4.83 -30.81
CA VAL A 569 -40.38 -5.50 -31.94
C VAL A 569 -40.88 -6.85 -31.46
N LEU A 570 -42.18 -6.97 -31.16
CA LEU A 570 -42.77 -8.25 -30.80
C LEU A 570 -43.50 -8.80 -32.05
N ARG A 571 -42.86 -9.74 -32.77
CA ARG A 571 -43.45 -10.41 -33.95
C ARG A 571 -42.99 -11.88 -34.08
N GLN A 572 -43.77 -12.66 -34.82
CA GLN A 572 -43.42 -14.02 -35.25
C GLN A 572 -42.83 -13.98 -36.68
N PRO A 573 -41.88 -14.84 -37.07
CA PRO A 573 -41.29 -14.83 -38.42
C PRO A 573 -42.26 -15.11 -39.58
N ASP A 574 -43.39 -15.81 -39.34
CA ASP A 574 -44.19 -16.43 -40.41
C ASP A 574 -45.64 -15.93 -40.55
N GLY A 575 -46.05 -14.91 -39.79
CA GLY A 575 -47.27 -14.19 -40.15
C GLY A 575 -48.62 -14.90 -39.89
N SER A 576 -48.66 -16.15 -39.37
CA SER A 576 -49.79 -17.06 -39.64
C SER A 576 -50.86 -17.27 -38.54
N VAL A 577 -50.67 -16.85 -37.28
CA VAL A 577 -51.60 -17.20 -36.17
C VAL A 577 -52.46 -16.02 -35.68
N ALA A 578 -53.79 -16.14 -35.80
CA ALA A 578 -54.76 -15.16 -35.28
C ALA A 578 -54.88 -15.22 -33.75
N GLY A 579 -54.88 -14.06 -33.08
CA GLY A 579 -54.97 -13.93 -31.61
C GLY A 579 -53.64 -13.55 -30.92
N ARG A 580 -52.52 -13.68 -31.64
CA ARG A 580 -51.18 -13.30 -31.15
C ARG A 580 -50.86 -11.83 -31.44
N TRP A 581 -50.27 -11.14 -30.47
CA TRP A 581 -49.96 -9.72 -30.57
C TRP A 581 -48.87 -9.46 -31.62
N ARG A 582 -48.99 -8.33 -32.33
CA ARG A 582 -48.00 -7.83 -33.31
C ARG A 582 -47.80 -6.33 -33.16
N GLY A 583 -46.58 -5.86 -33.35
CA GLY A 583 -46.29 -4.43 -33.46
C GLY A 583 -44.89 -4.08 -32.95
N THR A 584 -44.55 -2.81 -33.07
CA THR A 584 -43.39 -2.21 -32.42
C THR A 584 -43.92 -1.32 -31.32
N VAL A 585 -43.56 -1.58 -30.05
CA VAL A 585 -43.88 -0.67 -28.95
C VAL A 585 -42.68 0.21 -28.67
N GLU A 586 -42.92 1.52 -28.65
CA GLU A 586 -41.91 2.55 -28.37
C GLU A 586 -42.16 3.22 -27.02
N SER A 587 -41.10 3.43 -26.25
CA SER A 587 -41.14 4.14 -24.98
C SER A 587 -40.81 5.65 -25.15
N ARG A 588 -41.26 6.52 -24.22
CA ARG A 588 -41.03 7.99 -24.24
C ARG A 588 -40.46 8.51 -22.91
N PRO A 589 -39.60 9.57 -22.86
CA PRO A 589 -38.66 10.09 -23.87
C PRO A 589 -37.17 9.68 -23.63
N ARG A 590 -36.27 10.13 -24.53
CA ARG A 590 -34.81 9.90 -24.58
C ARG A 590 -34.11 9.95 -23.20
N ALA A 591 -33.55 8.82 -22.76
CA ALA A 591 -32.80 8.73 -21.51
C ALA A 591 -31.33 9.14 -21.64
N GLU A 592 -30.83 9.25 -22.86
CA GLU A 592 -29.49 9.76 -23.13
C GLU A 592 -29.46 11.24 -22.71
N TYR A 593 -28.52 11.57 -21.81
CA TYR A 593 -28.30 12.88 -21.17
C TYR A 593 -29.04 13.19 -19.86
N LEU A 594 -29.27 12.21 -18.98
CA LEU A 594 -29.45 12.55 -17.56
C LEU A 594 -28.10 13.07 -16.99
N SER A 595 -28.01 14.38 -16.78
CA SER A 595 -26.90 14.98 -16.06
C SER A 595 -26.80 14.39 -14.64
N PRO A 596 -25.63 14.43 -13.99
CA PRO A 596 -25.49 13.99 -12.60
C PRO A 596 -26.54 14.61 -11.65
N ASP A 597 -26.96 15.86 -11.91
CA ASP A 597 -28.01 16.54 -11.15
C ASP A 597 -29.41 16.00 -11.46
N GLN A 598 -29.70 15.66 -12.71
CA GLN A 598 -30.95 15.03 -13.12
C GLN A 598 -31.04 13.60 -12.57
N LEU A 599 -29.93 12.85 -12.55
CA LEU A 599 -29.86 11.53 -11.96
C LEU A 599 -30.02 11.57 -10.44
N GLY A 600 -29.36 12.51 -9.76
CA GLY A 600 -29.56 12.74 -8.33
C GLY A 600 -31.00 13.16 -7.98
N SER A 601 -31.65 13.94 -8.86
CA SER A 601 -33.04 14.32 -8.71
C SER A 601 -34.01 13.15 -8.92
N LEU A 602 -33.75 12.30 -9.91
CA LEU A 602 -34.48 11.04 -10.15
C LEU A 602 -34.32 10.08 -8.97
N GLN A 603 -33.08 9.85 -8.51
CA GLN A 603 -32.79 9.07 -7.32
C GLN A 603 -33.63 9.56 -6.12
N ALA A 604 -33.78 10.87 -5.92
CA ALA A 604 -34.52 11.44 -4.80
C ALA A 604 -36.06 11.25 -4.88
N THR A 605 -36.59 10.81 -6.01
CA THR A 605 -38.02 10.91 -6.31
C THR A 605 -38.66 9.64 -6.84
N VAL A 606 -37.89 8.76 -7.49
CA VAL A 606 -38.39 7.47 -7.96
C VAL A 606 -38.50 6.54 -6.74
N PRO A 607 -39.71 6.08 -6.38
CA PRO A 607 -39.88 5.12 -5.30
C PRO A 607 -39.21 3.81 -5.68
N PHE A 608 -38.59 3.14 -4.70
CA PHE A 608 -38.06 1.80 -4.93
C PHE A 608 -39.22 0.86 -5.31
N PRO A 609 -39.07 0.04 -6.36
CA PRO A 609 -40.12 -0.87 -6.81
C PRO A 609 -40.48 -1.87 -5.70
N ASP A 610 -41.77 -2.16 -5.56
CA ASP A 610 -42.24 -3.10 -4.53
C ASP A 610 -41.71 -4.53 -4.74
N GLN A 611 -41.37 -4.89 -5.99
CA GLN A 611 -40.78 -6.17 -6.34
C GLN A 611 -39.84 -6.04 -7.54
N LEU A 612 -38.65 -6.64 -7.46
CA LEU A 612 -37.74 -6.80 -8.60
C LEU A 612 -37.89 -8.21 -9.20
N PRO A 613 -37.64 -8.38 -10.51
CA PRO A 613 -37.44 -9.70 -11.12
C PRO A 613 -36.40 -10.56 -10.35
N PRO A 614 -36.51 -11.89 -10.41
CA PRO A 614 -35.53 -12.78 -9.81
C PRO A 614 -34.18 -12.63 -10.49
N PHE A 615 -33.10 -12.72 -9.71
CA PHE A 615 -31.75 -12.79 -10.25
C PHE A 615 -31.50 -14.20 -10.78
N THR A 616 -30.66 -14.31 -11.81
CA THR A 616 -30.28 -15.60 -12.36
C THR A 616 -29.15 -16.24 -11.54
N HIS A 617 -29.30 -17.53 -11.25
CA HIS A 617 -28.27 -18.39 -10.67
C HIS A 617 -27.48 -19.15 -11.75
N ASP A 618 -27.81 -18.93 -13.02
CA ASP A 618 -27.17 -19.64 -14.13
C ASP A 618 -25.80 -19.01 -14.43
N LEU A 619 -24.75 -19.81 -14.29
CA LEU A 619 -23.35 -19.42 -14.54
C LEU A 619 -22.97 -19.40 -16.04
N TRP A 620 -23.95 -19.53 -16.95
CA TRP A 620 -23.78 -19.98 -18.34
C TRP A 620 -24.19 -18.93 -19.39
N TRP A 621 -23.76 -17.67 -19.24
CA TRP A 621 -23.86 -16.64 -20.30
C TRP A 621 -22.44 -16.31 -20.85
N PRO A 622 -22.26 -15.99 -22.16
CA PRO A 622 -21.05 -16.37 -22.87
C PRO A 622 -19.84 -15.46 -22.63
N MET A 623 -18.71 -16.16 -22.46
CA MET A 623 -17.40 -15.95 -23.11
C MET A 623 -16.67 -14.62 -22.89
N ASN A 624 -15.99 -14.57 -21.74
CA ASN A 624 -14.64 -14.00 -21.56
C ASN A 624 -14.09 -14.25 -20.14
N VAL A 625 -14.89 -14.89 -19.27
CA VAL A 625 -14.49 -15.19 -17.89
C VAL A 625 -13.80 -16.55 -17.84
N SER A 626 -12.54 -16.57 -17.40
CA SER A 626 -11.71 -17.77 -17.31
C SER A 626 -12.43 -18.95 -16.60
N PRO A 627 -12.21 -20.21 -17.03
CA PRO A 627 -12.63 -21.41 -16.30
C PRO A 627 -12.16 -21.45 -14.84
N THR A 628 -11.13 -20.68 -14.50
CA THR A 628 -10.59 -20.57 -13.14
C THR A 628 -11.29 -19.53 -12.26
N ALA A 629 -12.09 -18.62 -12.84
CA ALA A 629 -12.73 -17.51 -12.15
C ALA A 629 -13.66 -17.94 -10.99
N SER A 630 -13.97 -17.01 -10.08
CA SER A 630 -14.95 -17.27 -9.02
C SER A 630 -16.36 -17.43 -9.58
N ASP A 631 -17.20 -18.13 -8.82
CA ASP A 631 -18.62 -18.25 -9.15
C ASP A 631 -19.34 -16.90 -9.04
N VAL A 632 -18.84 -15.97 -8.22
CA VAL A 632 -19.42 -14.62 -8.15
C VAL A 632 -19.17 -13.83 -9.42
N LYS A 633 -17.96 -13.88 -10.00
CA LYS A 633 -17.67 -13.21 -11.27
C LYS A 633 -18.56 -13.74 -12.41
N ARG A 634 -18.86 -15.04 -12.38
CA ARG A 634 -19.79 -15.69 -13.31
C ARG A 634 -21.25 -15.33 -13.08
N LEU A 635 -21.66 -15.06 -11.84
CA LEU A 635 -23.00 -14.57 -11.50
C LEU A 635 -23.16 -13.07 -11.78
N HIS A 636 -22.09 -12.29 -11.65
CA HIS A 636 -22.12 -10.84 -11.84
C HIS A 636 -22.52 -10.47 -13.27
N GLY A 637 -21.89 -11.06 -14.29
CA GLY A 637 -22.17 -10.74 -15.69
C GLY A 637 -23.64 -10.87 -16.11
N PRO A 638 -24.27 -12.05 -15.94
CA PRO A 638 -25.69 -12.24 -16.27
C PRO A 638 -26.65 -11.34 -15.49
N ASN A 639 -26.26 -10.93 -14.27
CA ASN A 639 -27.08 -10.07 -13.41
C ASN A 639 -26.75 -8.59 -13.54
N ARG A 640 -25.71 -8.25 -14.30
CA ARG A 640 -25.14 -6.90 -14.41
C ARG A 640 -26.17 -5.80 -14.71
N PRO A 641 -27.07 -5.98 -15.68
CA PRO A 641 -28.07 -4.96 -16.02
C PRO A 641 -28.98 -4.61 -14.83
N MET A 642 -29.40 -5.61 -14.05
CA MET A 642 -30.19 -5.39 -12.83
C MET A 642 -29.39 -4.61 -11.78
N LEU A 643 -28.09 -4.91 -11.64
CA LEU A 643 -27.21 -4.19 -10.73
C LEU A 643 -27.02 -2.72 -11.13
N ASP A 644 -26.93 -2.44 -12.43
CA ASP A 644 -26.83 -1.07 -12.96
C ASP A 644 -28.12 -0.27 -12.74
N VAL A 645 -29.29 -0.92 -12.86
CA VAL A 645 -30.58 -0.30 -12.53
C VAL A 645 -30.65 0.12 -11.06
N LEU A 646 -30.13 -0.70 -10.16
CA LEU A 646 -30.21 -0.44 -8.73
C LEU A 646 -29.39 0.77 -8.30
N ALA A 647 -28.37 1.15 -9.10
CA ALA A 647 -27.63 2.39 -8.93
C ALA A 647 -28.51 3.65 -9.09
N LEU A 648 -29.76 3.54 -9.53
CA LEU A 648 -30.65 4.68 -9.77
C LEU A 648 -31.62 4.94 -8.62
N TYR A 649 -31.68 4.06 -7.63
CA TYR A 649 -32.64 4.15 -6.54
C TYR A 649 -32.02 4.69 -5.27
N GLN A 650 -32.86 5.26 -4.38
CA GLN A 650 -32.43 5.61 -3.03
C GLN A 650 -31.79 4.40 -2.34
N PRO A 651 -30.62 4.58 -1.68
CA PRO A 651 -29.91 3.51 -1.00
C PRO A 651 -30.79 2.74 -0.01
N ALA A 652 -31.72 3.43 0.66
CA ALA A 652 -32.62 2.83 1.62
C ALA A 652 -33.53 1.73 1.02
N GLY A 653 -34.02 1.92 -0.21
CA GLY A 653 -34.85 0.93 -0.89
C GLY A 653 -34.04 -0.27 -1.37
N VAL A 654 -32.89 0.01 -2.01
CA VAL A 654 -31.93 -1.02 -2.47
C VAL A 654 -31.47 -1.89 -1.29
N ARG A 655 -31.15 -1.26 -0.16
CA ARG A 655 -30.77 -1.95 1.08
C ARG A 655 -31.84 -2.93 1.54
N ALA A 656 -33.08 -2.47 1.71
CA ALA A 656 -34.14 -3.30 2.28
C ALA A 656 -34.42 -4.54 1.42
N GLU A 657 -34.37 -4.40 0.10
CA GLU A 657 -34.58 -5.51 -0.81
C GLU A 657 -33.42 -6.51 -0.82
N PHE A 658 -32.18 -6.03 -0.82
CA PHE A 658 -31.03 -6.92 -0.85
C PHE A 658 -30.76 -7.59 0.49
N GLU A 659 -31.10 -6.96 1.63
CA GLU A 659 -31.14 -7.65 2.93
C GLU A 659 -32.14 -8.81 2.91
N ARG A 660 -33.35 -8.57 2.38
CA ARG A 660 -34.39 -9.60 2.24
C ARG A 660 -33.91 -10.78 1.39
N ARG A 661 -33.35 -10.50 0.20
CA ARG A 661 -32.84 -11.54 -0.72
C ARG A 661 -31.64 -12.27 -0.16
N MET A 662 -30.69 -11.56 0.46
CA MET A 662 -29.52 -12.16 1.10
C MET A 662 -29.90 -13.15 2.20
N ARG A 663 -30.92 -12.84 3.01
CA ARG A 663 -31.45 -13.75 4.05
C ARG A 663 -32.11 -15.00 3.46
N ALA A 664 -32.84 -14.86 2.36
CA ALA A 664 -33.57 -15.96 1.72
C ALA A 664 -32.69 -16.88 0.85
N GLU A 665 -31.58 -16.35 0.34
CA GLU A 665 -30.68 -17.05 -0.56
C GLU A 665 -30.05 -18.30 0.09
N ARG A 666 -29.68 -19.30 -0.71
CA ARG A 666 -28.97 -20.52 -0.25
C ARG A 666 -27.59 -20.66 -0.87
N SER A 667 -27.38 -20.13 -2.08
CA SER A 667 -26.10 -20.13 -2.78
C SER A 667 -25.13 -19.12 -2.15
N MET A 668 -23.98 -19.58 -1.65
CA MET A 668 -22.97 -18.71 -1.02
C MET A 668 -22.42 -17.66 -2.00
N PRO A 669 -22.07 -17.99 -3.26
CA PRO A 669 -21.70 -16.97 -4.25
C PRO A 669 -22.78 -15.91 -4.46
N MET A 670 -24.05 -16.32 -4.55
CA MET A 670 -25.15 -15.37 -4.75
C MET A 670 -25.38 -14.48 -3.51
N LYS A 671 -25.23 -15.04 -2.30
CA LYS A 671 -25.23 -14.26 -1.06
C LYS A 671 -24.13 -13.20 -1.03
N LEU A 672 -22.91 -13.56 -1.44
CA LEU A 672 -21.80 -12.64 -1.49
C LEU A 672 -22.06 -11.50 -2.49
N LEU A 673 -22.61 -11.81 -3.67
CA LEU A 673 -23.03 -10.79 -4.64
C LEU A 673 -24.08 -9.83 -4.05
N PHE A 674 -25.13 -10.36 -3.42
CA PHE A 674 -26.16 -9.53 -2.78
C PHE A 674 -25.59 -8.69 -1.63
N ALA A 675 -24.69 -9.26 -0.83
CA ALA A 675 -24.06 -8.56 0.27
C ALA A 675 -23.15 -7.42 -0.22
N GLY A 676 -22.44 -7.61 -1.34
CA GLY A 676 -21.67 -6.56 -1.99
C GLY A 676 -22.54 -5.34 -2.32
N VAL A 677 -23.65 -5.56 -3.02
CA VAL A 677 -24.59 -4.49 -3.42
C VAL A 677 -25.24 -3.81 -2.22
N ALA A 678 -25.72 -4.59 -1.26
CA ALA A 678 -26.33 -4.06 -0.04
C ALA A 678 -25.32 -3.24 0.79
N SER A 679 -24.04 -3.64 0.82
CA SER A 679 -23.00 -2.88 1.52
C SER A 679 -22.77 -1.49 0.91
N CYS A 680 -22.83 -1.36 -0.43
CA CYS A 680 -22.81 -0.07 -1.12
C CYS A 680 -24.02 0.81 -0.75
N ALA A 681 -25.16 0.17 -0.47
CA ALA A 681 -26.40 0.80 -0.06
C ALA A 681 -26.49 1.06 1.46
N GLU A 682 -25.36 1.04 2.18
CA GLU A 682 -25.30 1.34 3.62
C GLU A 682 -26.12 0.30 4.45
N SER A 683 -26.03 -0.98 4.08
CA SER A 683 -26.49 -2.11 4.89
C SER A 683 -25.41 -2.56 5.88
N GLU A 684 -25.68 -2.37 7.18
CA GLU A 684 -24.83 -2.92 8.24
C GLU A 684 -24.84 -4.45 8.18
N GLU A 685 -26.00 -5.07 7.99
CA GLU A 685 -26.14 -6.53 7.94
C GLU A 685 -25.26 -7.15 6.86
N ALA A 686 -25.28 -6.57 5.66
CA ALA A 686 -24.48 -7.06 4.54
C ALA A 686 -22.97 -6.86 4.75
N ALA A 687 -22.56 -5.69 5.27
CA ALA A 687 -21.16 -5.42 5.58
C ALA A 687 -20.62 -6.39 6.65
N LEU A 688 -21.43 -6.69 7.68
CA LEU A 688 -21.12 -7.69 8.70
C LEU A 688 -21.10 -9.12 8.14
N PHE A 689 -21.94 -9.44 7.15
CA PHE A 689 -21.90 -10.73 6.48
C PHE A 689 -20.61 -10.92 5.66
N LEU A 690 -20.18 -9.93 4.88
CA LEU A 690 -18.91 -9.99 4.13
C LEU A 690 -17.72 -10.18 5.08
N LEU A 691 -17.78 -9.53 6.24
CA LEU A 691 -16.81 -9.64 7.30
C LEU A 691 -16.72 -11.06 7.90
N ASP A 692 -17.87 -11.69 8.17
CA ASP A 692 -17.96 -13.08 8.64
C ASP A 692 -17.49 -14.07 7.57
N ALA A 693 -17.86 -13.83 6.30
CA ALA A 693 -17.43 -14.65 5.18
C ALA A 693 -15.90 -14.65 5.05
N ALA A 694 -15.23 -13.51 5.29
CA ALA A 694 -13.78 -13.42 5.29
C ALA A 694 -13.17 -14.35 6.36
N GLN A 695 -13.87 -14.61 7.48
CA GLN A 695 -13.37 -15.48 8.53
C GLN A 695 -13.24 -16.94 8.10
N LYS A 696 -14.07 -17.39 7.16
CA LYS A 696 -14.17 -18.80 6.75
C LYS A 696 -12.88 -19.32 6.12
N THR A 697 -12.60 -20.61 6.30
CA THR A 697 -11.42 -21.31 5.75
C THR A 697 -11.68 -21.91 4.37
N ASP A 698 -12.90 -21.78 3.85
CA ASP A 698 -13.26 -22.30 2.54
C ASP A 698 -12.62 -21.49 1.42
N TYR A 699 -11.95 -22.21 0.52
CA TYR A 699 -11.26 -21.68 -0.63
C TYR A 699 -12.17 -20.85 -1.56
N ALA A 700 -13.35 -21.38 -1.90
CA ALA A 700 -14.24 -20.77 -2.89
C ALA A 700 -14.84 -19.46 -2.39
N THR A 701 -15.17 -19.41 -1.09
CA THR A 701 -15.69 -18.22 -0.41
C THR A 701 -14.67 -17.08 -0.41
N VAL A 702 -13.40 -17.36 -0.10
CA VAL A 702 -12.40 -16.28 -0.01
C VAL A 702 -12.02 -15.74 -1.39
N VAL A 703 -11.90 -16.61 -2.40
CA VAL A 703 -11.70 -16.15 -3.80
C VAL A 703 -12.88 -15.29 -4.26
N SER A 704 -14.11 -15.68 -3.92
CA SER A 704 -15.31 -14.89 -4.25
C SER A 704 -15.32 -13.52 -3.55
N LEU A 705 -14.75 -13.41 -2.35
CA LEU A 705 -14.60 -12.12 -1.66
C LEU A 705 -13.60 -11.19 -2.35
N HIS A 706 -12.52 -11.73 -2.95
CA HIS A 706 -11.59 -10.94 -3.75
C HIS A 706 -12.26 -10.27 -4.95
N ASP A 707 -13.32 -10.87 -5.50
CA ASP A 707 -14.09 -10.30 -6.62
C ASP A 707 -15.22 -9.35 -6.17
N VAL A 708 -15.86 -9.62 -5.04
CA VAL A 708 -16.99 -8.79 -4.53
C VAL A 708 -16.53 -7.49 -3.89
N LEU A 709 -15.40 -7.51 -3.16
CA LEU A 709 -14.94 -6.31 -2.44
C LEU A 709 -14.62 -5.14 -3.37
N PRO A 710 -13.96 -5.31 -4.54
CA PRO A 710 -13.84 -4.29 -5.58
C PRO A 710 -15.16 -3.59 -5.93
N MET A 711 -16.28 -4.34 -5.97
CA MET A 711 -17.59 -3.76 -6.24
C MET A 711 -18.04 -2.79 -5.13
N ALA A 712 -17.64 -3.04 -3.89
CA ALA A 712 -17.91 -2.16 -2.75
C ALA A 712 -17.10 -0.84 -2.80
N PHE A 713 -16.04 -0.77 -3.61
CA PHE A 713 -15.30 0.48 -3.86
C PHE A 713 -16.00 1.43 -4.84
N GLY A 714 -17.08 0.98 -5.49
CA GLY A 714 -17.83 1.80 -6.44
C GLY A 714 -17.08 2.03 -7.75
N ASP A 715 -16.58 0.95 -8.37
CA ASP A 715 -15.92 0.98 -9.68
C ASP A 715 -16.74 1.77 -10.72
N GLU A 716 -16.09 2.43 -11.68
CA GLU A 716 -16.72 3.35 -12.64
C GLU A 716 -17.85 2.74 -13.46
N ALA A 717 -17.88 1.41 -13.59
CA ALA A 717 -18.99 0.70 -14.18
C ALA A 717 -20.26 0.80 -13.28
N LEU A 718 -20.13 0.78 -11.94
CA LEU A 718 -21.23 0.89 -10.95
C LEU A 718 -21.22 2.19 -10.13
N ALA A 719 -20.31 3.12 -10.41
CA ALA A 719 -20.24 4.40 -9.73
C ALA A 719 -21.51 5.21 -10.04
N TRP A 720 -22.37 5.33 -9.02
CA TRP A 720 -23.42 6.34 -8.89
C TRP A 720 -23.01 7.66 -9.58
N PRO A 721 -23.58 7.98 -10.76
CA PRO A 721 -23.23 9.22 -11.44
C PRO A 721 -23.86 10.42 -10.71
N GLY A 722 -23.05 11.21 -10.02
CA GLY A 722 -23.50 12.40 -9.29
C GLY A 722 -23.39 12.34 -7.78
N GLY A 723 -22.89 11.22 -7.22
CA GLY A 723 -22.41 11.22 -5.85
C GLY A 723 -21.07 11.93 -5.77
N ALA A 724 -21.01 13.09 -5.10
CA ALA A 724 -19.77 13.73 -4.67
C ALA A 724 -18.75 12.68 -4.22
N GLU A 725 -17.48 12.81 -4.63
CA GLU A 725 -16.31 11.98 -4.25
C GLU A 725 -16.58 11.21 -2.94
N ARG A 726 -17.17 10.01 -3.05
CA ARG A 726 -17.52 9.23 -1.86
C ARG A 726 -16.22 8.61 -1.39
N LYS A 727 -15.64 9.19 -0.35
CA LYS A 727 -14.45 8.66 0.31
C LYS A 727 -14.71 7.21 0.72
N THR A 728 -13.89 6.28 0.22
CA THR A 728 -14.00 4.87 0.54
C THR A 728 -14.02 4.67 2.05
N PRO A 729 -14.97 3.90 2.61
CA PRO A 729 -15.05 3.69 4.05
C PRO A 729 -13.79 3.03 4.61
N GLU A 730 -13.30 3.50 5.76
CA GLU A 730 -12.09 2.97 6.42
C GLU A 730 -12.22 1.48 6.75
N TRP A 731 -13.43 1.03 7.11
CA TRP A 731 -13.73 -0.38 7.40
C TRP A 731 -13.46 -1.29 6.19
N LEU A 732 -13.78 -0.83 4.98
CA LEU A 732 -13.60 -1.59 3.74
C LEU A 732 -12.11 -1.70 3.41
N MET A 733 -11.35 -0.62 3.59
CA MET A 733 -9.88 -0.62 3.43
C MET A 733 -9.22 -1.64 4.36
N LYS A 734 -9.60 -1.62 5.64
CA LYS A 734 -9.11 -2.57 6.65
C LYS A 734 -9.45 -4.01 6.26
N LEU A 735 -10.68 -4.29 5.82
CA LEU A 735 -11.09 -5.62 5.38
C LEU A 735 -10.26 -6.13 4.18
N CYS A 736 -9.99 -5.27 3.20
CA CYS A 736 -9.20 -5.63 2.03
C CYS A 736 -7.74 -5.96 2.40
N VAL A 737 -7.12 -5.17 3.29
CA VAL A 737 -5.79 -5.47 3.84
C VAL A 737 -5.80 -6.80 4.62
N ALA A 738 -6.85 -7.07 5.40
CA ALA A 738 -7.00 -8.32 6.14
C ALA A 738 -6.99 -9.55 5.21
N ILE A 739 -7.71 -9.46 4.10
CA ILE A 739 -7.87 -10.55 3.14
C ILE A 739 -6.59 -10.77 2.34
N LEU A 740 -5.94 -9.70 1.87
CA LEU A 740 -4.66 -9.81 1.17
C LEU A 740 -3.52 -10.33 2.07
N SER A 741 -3.63 -10.13 3.38
CA SER A 741 -2.67 -10.64 4.37
C SER A 741 -2.96 -12.08 4.81
N ASP A 742 -4.01 -12.71 4.27
CA ASP A 742 -4.40 -14.06 4.67
C ASP A 742 -3.47 -15.10 4.04
N ASN A 743 -2.55 -15.59 4.86
CA ASN A 743 -1.56 -16.59 4.47
C ASN A 743 -2.00 -18.04 4.80
N ARG A 744 -3.29 -18.29 5.04
CA ARG A 744 -3.77 -19.65 5.29
C ARG A 744 -3.57 -20.52 4.06
N ARG A 745 -3.07 -21.73 4.29
CA ARG A 745 -2.96 -22.77 3.28
C ARG A 745 -4.29 -23.48 3.14
N VAL A 746 -4.76 -23.58 1.91
CA VAL A 746 -6.02 -24.23 1.55
C VAL A 746 -5.71 -25.29 0.49
N THR A 747 -6.26 -26.48 0.70
CA THR A 747 -6.21 -27.57 -0.28
C THR A 747 -7.37 -27.40 -1.24
N SER A 748 -7.11 -27.46 -2.54
CA SER A 748 -8.14 -27.43 -3.58
C SER A 748 -8.99 -28.70 -3.51
N GLY A 749 -10.00 -28.70 -2.65
CA GLY A 749 -10.88 -29.84 -2.45
C GLY A 749 -11.65 -30.21 -3.72
N ASP A 750 -12.17 -29.22 -4.45
CA ASP A 750 -13.23 -29.50 -5.44
C ASP A 750 -13.25 -28.60 -6.69
N LYS A 751 -12.17 -27.86 -7.03
CA LYS A 751 -12.08 -27.24 -8.36
C LYS A 751 -11.33 -28.17 -9.32
N ASN A 752 -12.04 -28.61 -10.37
CA ASN A 752 -11.58 -29.59 -11.36
C ASN A 752 -10.26 -29.24 -12.08
N ASP A 753 -9.80 -27.99 -12.01
CA ASP A 753 -8.63 -27.50 -12.76
C ASP A 753 -7.43 -27.09 -11.87
N VAL A 754 -7.48 -27.34 -10.56
CA VAL A 754 -6.29 -27.24 -9.69
C VAL A 754 -5.77 -28.65 -9.44
N PRO A 755 -4.50 -28.98 -9.78
CA PRO A 755 -3.97 -30.32 -9.57
C PRO A 755 -4.18 -30.77 -8.13
N ARG A 756 -4.90 -31.89 -7.93
CA ARG A 756 -5.14 -32.48 -6.62
C ARG A 756 -3.82 -32.60 -5.85
N GLY A 757 -3.77 -32.03 -4.65
CA GLY A 757 -2.60 -32.09 -3.77
C GLY A 757 -1.73 -30.82 -3.72
N ARG A 758 -2.06 -29.76 -4.46
CA ARG A 758 -1.37 -28.46 -4.32
C ARG A 758 -1.92 -27.70 -3.11
N SER A 759 -1.04 -27.38 -2.15
CA SER A 759 -1.35 -26.46 -1.06
C SER A 759 -1.14 -25.03 -1.57
N LEU A 760 -2.21 -24.23 -1.61
CA LEU A 760 -2.18 -22.84 -2.09
C LEU A 760 -2.42 -21.89 -0.93
N THR A 761 -1.83 -20.70 -1.00
CA THR A 761 -1.99 -19.68 0.04
C THR A 761 -3.10 -18.74 -0.41
N ILE A 762 -4.02 -18.35 0.48
CA ILE A 762 -5.13 -17.45 0.11
C ILE A 762 -4.61 -16.15 -0.55
N SER A 763 -3.50 -15.62 -0.05
CA SER A 763 -2.82 -14.43 -0.59
C SER A 763 -2.16 -14.60 -1.97
N SER A 764 -2.11 -15.82 -2.55
CA SER A 764 -1.41 -16.13 -3.81
C SER A 764 -2.29 -16.18 -5.07
N PHE A 765 -3.57 -15.84 -4.98
CA PHE A 765 -4.49 -15.83 -6.14
C PHE A 765 -4.55 -14.49 -6.85
N GLU A 766 -5.14 -14.44 -8.05
CA GLU A 766 -5.33 -13.25 -8.90
C GLU A 766 -5.95 -12.10 -8.10
N THR A 767 -5.08 -11.31 -7.47
CA THR A 767 -5.45 -10.20 -6.58
C THR A 767 -5.57 -8.89 -7.35
N GLU A 768 -5.74 -8.98 -8.66
CA GLU A 768 -5.63 -7.88 -9.61
C GLU A 768 -6.57 -6.74 -9.26
N GLU A 769 -7.86 -7.03 -9.15
CA GLU A 769 -8.92 -6.04 -8.89
C GLU A 769 -8.81 -5.41 -7.50
N LEU A 770 -8.47 -6.22 -6.49
CA LEU A 770 -8.36 -5.73 -5.11
C LEU A 770 -7.11 -4.86 -4.93
N VAL A 771 -5.98 -5.27 -5.48
CA VAL A 771 -4.73 -4.50 -5.44
C VAL A 771 -4.86 -3.23 -6.29
N TRP A 772 -5.52 -3.31 -7.44
CA TRP A 772 -5.87 -2.13 -8.24
C TRP A 772 -6.71 -1.14 -7.42
N ALA A 773 -7.78 -1.61 -6.77
CA ALA A 773 -8.65 -0.77 -5.96
C ALA A 773 -7.87 -0.05 -4.84
N LEU A 774 -6.92 -0.74 -4.18
CA LEU A 774 -6.04 -0.14 -3.18
C LEU A 774 -5.13 0.94 -3.75
N GLY A 775 -4.63 0.73 -4.98
CA GLY A 775 -3.90 1.73 -5.77
C GLY A 775 -4.69 3.01 -5.98
N ARG A 776 -5.88 2.90 -6.57
CA ARG A 776 -6.77 4.02 -6.89
C ARG A 776 -7.22 4.80 -5.66
N THR A 777 -7.52 4.08 -4.57
CA THR A 777 -7.95 4.69 -3.30
C THR A 777 -6.80 5.28 -2.48
N LYS A 778 -5.55 5.10 -2.93
CA LYS A 778 -4.33 5.54 -2.24
C LYS A 778 -4.22 4.98 -0.82
N CYS A 779 -4.54 3.69 -0.65
CA CYS A 779 -4.48 3.00 0.63
C CYS A 779 -3.04 2.88 1.15
N ARG A 780 -2.67 3.76 2.09
CA ARG A 780 -1.33 3.70 2.69
C ARG A 780 -1.17 2.48 3.61
N GLU A 781 -2.25 1.98 4.18
CA GLU A 781 -2.27 0.79 5.04
C GLU A 781 -1.88 -0.49 4.27
N ALA A 782 -2.12 -0.53 2.96
CA ALA A 782 -1.74 -1.66 2.10
C ALA A 782 -0.25 -1.67 1.71
N VAL A 783 0.44 -0.54 1.81
CA VAL A 783 1.83 -0.38 1.34
C VAL A 783 2.81 -1.39 1.96
N PRO A 784 2.78 -1.69 3.27
CA PRO A 784 3.65 -2.71 3.86
C PRO A 784 3.48 -4.09 3.23
N LEU A 785 2.23 -4.47 2.93
CA LEU A 785 1.89 -5.76 2.34
C LEU A 785 2.32 -5.84 0.87
N LEU A 786 2.12 -4.76 0.11
CA LEU A 786 2.58 -4.67 -1.28
C LEU A 786 4.12 -4.66 -1.38
N ILE A 787 4.82 -4.04 -0.41
CA ILE A 787 6.28 -4.12 -0.29
C ILE A 787 6.75 -5.56 -0.01
N GLU A 788 6.06 -6.27 0.87
CA GLU A 788 6.37 -7.66 1.18
C GLU A 788 6.29 -8.54 -0.08
N ARG A 789 5.26 -8.35 -0.92
CA ARG A 789 5.14 -9.02 -2.22
C ARG A 789 6.31 -8.73 -3.15
N VAL A 790 6.78 -7.49 -3.23
CA VAL A 790 7.98 -7.13 -4.00
C VAL A 790 9.21 -7.89 -3.49
N ARG A 791 9.42 -7.93 -2.16
CA ARG A 791 10.59 -8.61 -1.55
C ARG A 791 10.53 -10.14 -1.67
N MET A 792 9.34 -10.71 -1.66
CA MET A 792 9.13 -12.14 -1.84
C MET A 792 9.18 -12.58 -3.31
N ARG A 793 9.42 -11.65 -4.25
CA ARG A 793 9.37 -11.90 -5.70
C ARG A 793 8.00 -12.42 -6.15
N GLN A 794 6.95 -11.88 -5.54
CA GLN A 794 5.55 -12.18 -5.81
C GLN A 794 4.78 -10.94 -6.31
N ALA A 795 5.48 -9.85 -6.63
CA ALA A 795 4.85 -8.67 -7.18
C ALA A 795 4.45 -8.91 -8.63
N ASP A 796 3.17 -8.66 -8.92
CA ASP A 796 2.59 -8.61 -10.25
C ASP A 796 2.49 -7.15 -10.75
N TRP A 797 2.00 -6.98 -11.97
CA TRP A 797 1.79 -5.67 -12.58
C TRP A 797 0.94 -4.75 -11.70
N TYR A 798 -0.13 -5.30 -11.10
CA TYR A 798 -1.05 -4.55 -10.25
C TYR A 798 -0.38 -4.09 -8.95
N THR A 799 0.47 -4.92 -8.35
CA THR A 799 1.23 -4.59 -7.15
C THR A 799 2.14 -3.38 -7.38
N LEU A 800 2.91 -3.39 -8.47
CA LEU A 800 3.82 -2.28 -8.80
C LEU A 800 3.05 -1.00 -9.14
N ARG A 801 1.97 -1.13 -9.91
CA ARG A 801 1.10 0.00 -10.25
C ARG A 801 0.43 0.59 -9.03
N ALA A 802 -0.08 -0.24 -8.11
CA ALA A 802 -0.70 0.21 -6.87
C ALA A 802 0.31 0.95 -5.97
N LEU A 803 1.53 0.44 -5.84
CA LEU A 803 2.60 1.13 -5.08
C LEU A 803 2.90 2.53 -5.64
N GLY A 804 2.97 2.66 -6.97
CA GLY A 804 3.13 3.95 -7.64
C GLY A 804 1.94 4.90 -7.40
N GLN A 805 0.71 4.42 -7.60
CA GLN A 805 -0.52 5.20 -7.44
C GLN A 805 -0.79 5.65 -6.00
N ILE A 806 -0.49 4.81 -5.02
CA ILE A 806 -0.60 5.16 -3.59
C ILE A 806 0.35 6.31 -3.26
N GLY A 807 1.51 6.36 -3.92
CA GLY A 807 2.45 7.47 -3.79
C GLY A 807 3.16 7.52 -2.43
N ASP A 808 3.29 6.37 -1.75
CA ASP A 808 3.90 6.27 -0.43
C ASP A 808 5.40 5.92 -0.53
N ALA A 809 6.26 6.84 -0.07
CA ALA A 809 7.71 6.73 -0.15
C ALA A 809 8.28 5.47 0.54
N ARG A 810 7.53 4.81 1.44
CA ARG A 810 7.95 3.53 2.06
C ARG A 810 8.18 2.44 1.01
N ALA A 811 7.56 2.53 -0.16
CA ALA A 811 7.72 1.60 -1.29
C ALA A 811 9.08 1.72 -1.98
N VAL A 812 9.68 2.92 -1.96
CA VAL A 812 10.87 3.28 -2.76
C VAL A 812 12.06 2.34 -2.52
N PRO A 813 12.46 1.99 -1.28
CA PRO A 813 13.59 1.09 -1.07
C PRO A 813 13.37 -0.31 -1.65
N ALA A 814 12.14 -0.83 -1.56
CA ALA A 814 11.82 -2.17 -2.06
C ALA A 814 11.78 -2.22 -3.59
N LEU A 815 11.27 -1.16 -4.23
CA LEU A 815 11.28 -1.03 -5.68
C LEU A 815 12.71 -0.84 -6.22
N ILE A 816 13.55 -0.02 -5.58
CA ILE A 816 14.98 0.11 -5.94
C ILE A 816 15.71 -1.22 -5.77
N GLU A 817 15.49 -1.92 -4.66
CA GLU A 817 16.07 -3.24 -4.42
C GLU A 817 15.65 -4.22 -5.51
N GLY A 818 14.37 -4.25 -5.88
CA GLY A 818 13.86 -5.12 -6.95
C GLY A 818 14.44 -4.82 -8.32
N VAL A 819 14.61 -3.55 -8.67
CA VAL A 819 15.28 -3.11 -9.90
C VAL A 819 16.76 -3.54 -9.90
N LYS A 820 17.50 -3.30 -8.81
CA LYS A 820 18.94 -3.66 -8.68
C LYS A 820 19.20 -5.16 -8.74
N GLN A 821 18.35 -5.94 -8.10
CA GLN A 821 18.54 -7.38 -7.91
C GLN A 821 17.84 -8.22 -8.99
N ALA A 822 17.35 -7.58 -10.06
CA ALA A 822 16.61 -8.22 -11.14
C ALA A 822 15.46 -9.12 -10.63
N TYR A 823 14.67 -8.61 -9.66
CA TYR A 823 13.48 -9.32 -9.18
C TYR A 823 12.37 -9.40 -10.23
N PHE A 824 12.41 -8.49 -11.22
CA PHE A 824 11.38 -8.30 -12.23
C PHE A 824 11.82 -8.84 -13.58
N ASP A 825 10.89 -9.47 -14.30
CA ASP A 825 11.06 -9.71 -15.73
C ASP A 825 10.97 -8.40 -16.53
N ALA A 826 11.16 -8.46 -17.84
CA ALA A 826 11.18 -7.27 -18.69
C ALA A 826 9.88 -6.44 -18.62
N GLN A 827 8.72 -7.09 -18.45
CA GLN A 827 7.42 -6.41 -18.39
C GLN A 827 7.21 -5.74 -17.03
N LEU A 828 7.58 -6.43 -15.94
CA LEU A 828 7.47 -5.91 -14.58
C LEU A 828 8.54 -4.85 -14.28
N TYR A 829 9.71 -4.92 -14.91
CA TYR A 829 10.78 -3.94 -14.74
C TYR A 829 10.31 -2.53 -15.11
N GLY A 830 9.69 -2.37 -16.29
CA GLY A 830 9.15 -1.08 -16.73
C GLY A 830 8.11 -0.51 -15.75
N GLN A 831 7.27 -1.37 -15.17
CA GLN A 831 6.27 -0.96 -14.17
C GLN A 831 6.89 -0.54 -12.84
N ALA A 832 7.92 -1.25 -12.37
CA ALA A 832 8.64 -0.88 -11.17
C ALA A 832 9.34 0.48 -11.34
N VAL A 833 9.94 0.71 -12.51
CA VAL A 833 10.57 1.99 -12.89
C VAL A 833 9.53 3.10 -12.98
N HIS A 834 8.38 2.86 -13.61
CA HIS A 834 7.29 3.82 -13.66
C HIS A 834 6.76 4.16 -12.26
N ALA A 835 6.60 3.16 -11.38
CA ALA A 835 6.21 3.39 -9.99
C ALA A 835 7.22 4.27 -9.24
N LEU A 836 8.54 4.11 -9.47
CA LEU A 836 9.57 5.00 -8.93
C LEU A 836 9.45 6.44 -9.44
N GLY A 837 9.09 6.61 -10.72
CA GLY A 837 8.76 7.90 -11.33
C GLY A 837 7.58 8.60 -10.65
N GLN A 838 6.48 7.87 -10.46
CA GLN A 838 5.28 8.36 -9.78
C GLN A 838 5.56 8.74 -8.32
N LEU A 839 6.38 7.94 -7.62
CA LEU A 839 6.79 8.16 -6.23
C LEU A 839 7.76 9.33 -6.03
N LYS A 840 8.27 9.93 -7.12
CA LYS A 840 9.32 10.96 -7.08
C LYS A 840 10.57 10.48 -6.32
N ALA A 841 10.93 9.21 -6.54
CA ALA A 841 11.99 8.51 -5.84
C ALA A 841 13.40 9.03 -6.20
N ARG A 842 13.84 10.13 -5.56
CA ARG A 842 15.19 10.69 -5.78
C ARG A 842 16.32 9.69 -5.53
N ASP A 843 16.13 8.75 -4.61
CA ASP A 843 17.12 7.70 -4.31
C ASP A 843 17.26 6.67 -5.45
N ALA A 844 16.29 6.59 -6.37
CA ALA A 844 16.36 5.73 -7.54
C ALA A 844 17.21 6.33 -8.67
N VAL A 845 17.45 7.64 -8.67
CA VAL A 845 18.17 8.35 -9.75
C VAL A 845 19.50 7.69 -10.11
N PRO A 846 20.39 7.32 -9.17
CA PRO A 846 21.64 6.64 -9.52
C PRO A 846 21.41 5.32 -10.27
N VAL A 847 20.41 4.53 -9.86
CA VAL A 847 20.15 3.23 -10.49
C VAL A 847 19.53 3.38 -11.88
N LEU A 848 18.64 4.34 -12.05
CA LEU A 848 18.01 4.61 -13.35
C LEU A 848 19.02 5.19 -14.36
N LEU A 849 20.06 5.88 -13.87
CA LEU A 849 21.17 6.36 -14.71
C LEU A 849 22.09 5.22 -15.17
N GLU A 850 22.26 4.15 -14.37
CA GLU A 850 23.00 2.96 -14.79
C GLU A 850 22.28 2.24 -15.95
N ASP A 851 20.94 2.27 -15.93
CA ASP A 851 20.05 1.65 -16.90
C ASP A 851 19.44 2.64 -17.91
N ILE A 852 20.15 3.75 -18.19
CA ILE A 852 19.70 4.81 -19.12
C ILE A 852 19.49 4.34 -20.57
N ASP A 853 19.86 3.10 -20.88
CA ASP A 853 19.61 2.46 -22.17
C ASP A 853 18.12 2.09 -22.37
N TYR A 854 17.34 2.08 -21.28
CA TYR A 854 15.89 1.82 -21.28
C TYR A 854 15.09 3.15 -21.23
N PRO A 855 14.22 3.42 -22.23
CA PRO A 855 13.40 4.64 -22.27
C PRO A 855 12.55 4.87 -21.01
N GLU A 856 12.08 3.80 -20.39
CA GLU A 856 11.30 3.84 -19.15
C GLU A 856 12.08 4.49 -18.00
N CYS A 857 13.39 4.24 -17.92
CA CYS A 857 14.27 4.87 -16.93
C CYS A 857 14.43 6.37 -17.20
N ILE A 858 14.55 6.76 -18.46
CA ILE A 858 14.65 8.17 -18.88
C ILE A 858 13.39 8.94 -18.49
N GLU A 859 12.21 8.38 -18.78
CA GLU A 859 10.93 8.99 -18.40
C GLU A 859 10.79 9.10 -16.88
N ALA A 860 11.09 8.02 -16.14
CA ALA A 860 11.05 8.02 -14.69
C ALA A 860 12.00 9.06 -14.08
N LEU A 861 13.21 9.24 -14.63
CA LEU A 861 14.15 10.28 -14.20
C LEU A 861 13.56 11.69 -14.37
N GLY A 862 12.86 11.93 -15.48
CA GLY A 862 12.11 13.16 -15.70
C GLY A 862 11.02 13.34 -14.65
N GLU A 863 10.17 12.33 -14.49
CA GLU A 863 9.09 12.36 -13.51
C GLU A 863 9.61 12.61 -12.08
N ILE A 864 10.72 12.01 -11.69
CA ILE A 864 11.36 12.24 -10.38
C ILE A 864 11.74 13.72 -10.19
N GLY A 865 12.08 14.42 -11.28
CA GLY A 865 12.37 15.86 -11.24
C GLY A 865 13.67 16.18 -10.51
N ASP A 866 14.63 15.26 -10.47
CA ASP A 866 15.93 15.48 -9.84
C ASP A 866 16.97 15.99 -10.84
N SER A 867 17.55 17.15 -10.55
CA SER A 867 18.57 17.81 -11.39
C SER A 867 19.80 16.96 -11.70
N ARG A 868 20.10 15.91 -10.91
CA ARG A 868 21.20 14.98 -11.19
C ARG A 868 21.04 14.24 -12.52
N ALA A 869 19.82 14.13 -13.05
CA ALA A 869 19.55 13.52 -14.35
C ALA A 869 19.89 14.44 -15.53
N LEU A 870 19.92 15.77 -15.34
CA LEU A 870 20.06 16.75 -16.42
C LEU A 870 21.27 16.52 -17.34
N PRO A 871 22.49 16.22 -16.84
CA PRO A 871 23.62 15.98 -17.71
C PRO A 871 23.40 14.79 -18.65
N ALA A 872 22.84 13.69 -18.14
CA ALA A 872 22.56 12.49 -18.93
C ALA A 872 21.45 12.74 -19.96
N LEU A 873 20.36 13.39 -19.55
CA LEU A 873 19.24 13.71 -20.46
C LEU A 873 19.66 14.65 -21.59
N ARG A 874 20.49 15.67 -21.30
CA ARG A 874 21.04 16.57 -22.32
C ARG A 874 21.99 15.85 -23.26
N ALA A 875 22.85 14.97 -22.75
CA ALA A 875 23.73 14.16 -23.60
C ALA A 875 22.94 13.27 -24.57
N ILE A 876 21.81 12.69 -24.13
CA ILE A 876 20.92 11.92 -24.99
C ILE A 876 20.26 12.81 -26.06
N LEU A 877 19.82 14.01 -25.68
CA LEU A 877 19.24 14.97 -26.62
C LEU A 877 20.26 15.39 -27.69
N ASP A 878 21.46 15.79 -27.27
CA ASP A 878 22.57 16.20 -28.15
C ASP A 878 23.03 15.05 -29.06
N GLY A 879 23.05 13.83 -28.52
CA GLY A 879 23.35 12.59 -29.24
C GLY A 879 22.21 12.04 -30.09
N LYS A 880 21.07 12.76 -30.22
CA LYS A 880 19.86 12.32 -30.93
C LYS A 880 19.39 10.92 -30.52
N GLY A 881 19.38 10.66 -29.23
CA GLY A 881 19.01 9.37 -28.65
C GLY A 881 20.16 8.37 -28.52
N GLY A 882 21.33 8.66 -29.10
CA GLY A 882 22.50 7.79 -29.08
C GLY A 882 23.16 7.73 -27.71
N VAL A 883 23.32 6.51 -27.16
CA VAL A 883 24.12 6.27 -25.96
C VAL A 883 25.41 5.56 -26.36
N ILE A 884 26.55 6.11 -25.91
CA ILE A 884 27.88 5.54 -26.13
C ILE A 884 28.39 4.89 -24.85
N ARG A 885 28.73 3.60 -24.91
CA ARG A 885 29.47 2.89 -23.85
C ARG A 885 30.76 2.33 -24.44
N GLU A 886 31.89 2.56 -23.76
CA GLU A 886 33.21 2.07 -24.20
C GLU A 886 33.55 2.45 -25.66
N GLY A 887 33.11 3.65 -26.10
CA GLY A 887 33.34 4.15 -27.45
C GLY A 887 32.43 3.57 -28.54
N LYS A 888 31.42 2.75 -28.19
CA LYS A 888 30.46 2.17 -29.15
C LYS A 888 29.02 2.61 -28.85
N ARG A 889 28.24 2.79 -29.91
CA ARG A 889 26.80 3.08 -29.79
C ARG A 889 26.05 1.80 -29.38
N VAL A 890 25.34 1.88 -28.26
CA VAL A 890 24.59 0.76 -27.69
C VAL A 890 23.11 0.88 -28.07
N THR A 891 22.51 -0.24 -28.47
CA THR A 891 21.09 -0.37 -28.86
C THR A 891 20.59 0.76 -29.79
N PRO A 892 21.18 0.95 -30.99
CA PRO A 892 20.77 2.01 -31.91
C PRO A 892 19.28 1.99 -32.28
N GLU A 893 18.67 0.79 -32.29
CA GLU A 893 17.23 0.60 -32.51
C GLU A 893 16.34 1.31 -31.47
N ARG A 894 16.88 1.67 -30.29
CA ARG A 894 16.16 2.40 -29.23
C ARG A 894 16.39 3.91 -29.26
N ASP A 895 17.22 4.43 -30.15
CA ASP A 895 17.59 5.85 -30.17
C ASP A 895 16.36 6.78 -30.27
N ALA A 896 15.42 6.47 -31.16
CA ALA A 896 14.20 7.28 -31.33
C ALA A 896 13.36 7.31 -30.04
N ALA A 897 13.20 6.15 -29.38
CA ALA A 897 12.47 6.04 -28.11
C ALA A 897 13.19 6.80 -26.97
N ARG A 898 14.52 6.69 -26.89
CA ARG A 898 15.32 7.44 -25.90
C ARG A 898 15.27 8.94 -26.13
N LEU A 899 15.30 9.38 -27.39
CA LEU A 899 15.18 10.78 -27.76
C LEU A 899 13.81 11.35 -27.36
N TYR A 900 12.74 10.62 -27.66
CA TYR A 900 11.39 10.98 -27.24
C TYR A 900 11.28 11.06 -25.71
N ALA A 901 11.71 10.01 -25.00
CA ALA A 901 11.71 9.96 -23.55
C ALA A 901 12.53 11.10 -22.91
N ALA A 902 13.68 11.46 -23.48
CA ALA A 902 14.52 12.53 -22.96
C ALA A 902 13.87 13.91 -23.14
N ARG A 903 13.19 14.15 -24.27
CA ARG A 903 12.39 15.37 -24.48
C ARG A 903 11.30 15.49 -23.42
N ILE A 904 10.52 14.42 -23.21
CA ILE A 904 9.48 14.38 -22.17
C ILE A 904 10.09 14.63 -20.79
N ALA A 905 11.19 13.94 -20.46
CA ALA A 905 11.83 14.01 -19.16
C ALA A 905 12.34 15.41 -18.81
N LEU A 906 12.93 16.12 -19.78
CA LEU A 906 13.39 17.49 -19.61
C LEU A 906 12.24 18.45 -19.30
N THR A 907 11.04 18.22 -19.84
CA THR A 907 9.87 19.07 -19.53
C THR A 907 9.50 19.07 -18.05
N TYR A 908 9.83 18.02 -17.29
CA TYR A 908 9.59 17.98 -15.85
C TYR A 908 10.66 18.72 -15.04
N LEU A 909 11.83 18.97 -15.62
CA LEU A 909 12.99 19.60 -14.96
C LEU A 909 13.14 21.10 -15.29
N GLU A 910 12.41 21.60 -16.28
CA GLU A 910 12.50 22.98 -16.80
C GLU A 910 11.51 23.97 -16.14
N GLY A 911 10.95 23.63 -14.98
CA GLY A 911 10.09 24.52 -14.20
C GLY A 911 8.83 24.98 -14.95
N ASN A 912 8.51 26.27 -14.86
CA ASN A 912 7.28 26.83 -15.45
C ASN A 912 7.24 26.75 -16.99
N ASP A 913 8.37 26.61 -17.69
CA ASP A 913 8.39 26.54 -19.16
C ASP A 913 8.24 25.11 -19.69
N GLY A 914 8.29 24.11 -18.81
CA GLY A 914 8.18 22.69 -19.17
C GLY A 914 6.86 22.32 -19.85
N VAL A 915 5.73 22.89 -19.41
CA VAL A 915 4.43 22.62 -20.04
C VAL A 915 4.36 23.21 -21.45
N VAL A 916 4.97 24.38 -21.67
CA VAL A 916 5.04 25.00 -23.00
C VAL A 916 5.91 24.17 -23.92
N ARG A 917 7.09 23.74 -23.46
CA ARG A 917 7.97 22.86 -24.25
C ARG A 917 7.34 21.50 -24.56
N LEU A 918 6.54 20.95 -23.64
CA LEU A 918 5.73 19.77 -23.93
C LEU A 918 4.71 20.06 -25.03
N ALA A 919 4.03 21.22 -24.97
CA ALA A 919 3.05 21.61 -25.98
C ALA A 919 3.69 21.85 -27.36
N GLU A 920 4.88 22.44 -27.41
CA GLU A 920 5.68 22.62 -28.63
C GLU A 920 6.04 21.28 -29.29
N MET A 921 6.08 20.16 -28.55
CA MET A 921 6.29 18.84 -29.17
C MET A 921 5.18 18.47 -30.16
N LEU A 922 3.96 18.98 -29.98
CA LEU A 922 2.83 18.73 -30.90
C LEU A 922 3.04 19.35 -32.29
N ASP A 923 3.98 20.28 -32.43
CA ASP A 923 4.36 20.85 -33.73
C ASP A 923 5.40 20.01 -34.48
N ASP A 924 5.95 18.96 -33.86
CA ASP A 924 6.89 18.05 -34.51
C ASP A 924 6.16 17.07 -35.43
N PRO A 925 6.35 17.15 -36.77
CA PRO A 925 5.63 16.29 -37.71
C PRO A 925 6.07 14.82 -37.65
N ASN A 926 7.15 14.50 -36.94
CA ASN A 926 7.68 13.14 -36.84
C ASN A 926 7.11 12.35 -35.65
N LEU A 927 6.29 12.96 -34.78
CA LEU A 927 5.64 12.21 -33.72
C LEU A 927 4.63 11.24 -34.31
N ASP A 928 4.70 9.97 -33.90
CA ASP A 928 3.67 9.00 -34.23
C ASP A 928 2.36 9.27 -33.46
N ARG A 929 1.31 8.50 -33.78
CA ARG A 929 -0.01 8.64 -33.16
C ARG A 929 0.05 8.50 -31.63
N ASP A 930 0.78 7.50 -31.14
CA ASP A 930 0.81 7.14 -29.72
C ASP A 930 1.62 8.17 -28.91
N GLN A 931 2.68 8.72 -29.51
CA GLN A 931 3.44 9.84 -28.96
C GLN A 931 2.62 11.13 -28.88
N ARG A 932 1.85 11.47 -29.92
CA ARG A 932 0.93 12.62 -29.86
C ARG A 932 -0.13 12.42 -28.78
N TYR A 933 -0.68 11.21 -28.68
CA TYR A 933 -1.63 10.83 -27.64
C TYR A 933 -1.02 11.01 -26.23
N ASP A 934 0.19 10.50 -25.99
CA ASP A 934 0.91 10.62 -24.72
C ASP A 934 1.20 12.09 -24.33
N VAL A 935 1.68 12.90 -25.28
CA VAL A 935 1.92 14.34 -25.06
C VAL A 935 0.64 15.06 -24.62
N ILE A 936 -0.49 14.82 -25.29
CA ILE A 936 -1.77 15.46 -24.95
C ILE A 936 -2.27 14.98 -23.59
N LEU A 937 -2.15 13.68 -23.29
CA LEU A 937 -2.51 13.13 -21.99
C LEU A 937 -1.74 13.84 -20.85
N ARG A 938 -0.43 14.02 -21.03
CA ARG A 938 0.44 14.71 -20.06
C ARG A 938 0.13 16.21 -19.96
N LEU A 939 -0.28 16.87 -21.04
CA LEU A 939 -0.78 18.25 -21.00
C LEU A 939 -2.09 18.36 -20.21
N GLY A 940 -3.02 17.40 -20.39
CA GLY A 940 -4.26 17.33 -19.62
C GLY A 940 -4.02 17.13 -18.12
N GLN A 941 -2.99 16.37 -17.75
CA GLN A 941 -2.58 16.19 -16.34
C GLN A 941 -1.84 17.40 -15.75
N ARG A 942 -1.29 18.28 -16.59
CA ARG A 942 -0.54 19.49 -16.21
C ARG A 942 -1.21 20.72 -16.84
N PRO A 943 -2.47 21.03 -16.48
CA PRO A 943 -3.25 22.06 -17.14
C PRO A 943 -2.57 23.44 -17.03
N ASP A 944 -2.27 24.05 -18.18
CA ASP A 944 -1.71 25.40 -18.28
C ASP A 944 -2.40 26.16 -19.42
N PRO A 945 -2.91 27.39 -19.18
CA PRO A 945 -3.54 28.20 -20.22
C PRO A 945 -2.66 28.43 -21.46
N ARG A 946 -1.33 28.41 -21.31
CA ARG A 946 -0.38 28.60 -22.42
C ARG A 946 -0.35 27.41 -23.39
N ALA A 947 -0.85 26.24 -22.99
CA ALA A 947 -0.97 25.06 -23.86
C ALA A 947 -2.23 25.10 -24.76
N VAL A 948 -3.21 25.95 -24.45
CA VAL A 948 -4.50 26.04 -25.16
C VAL A 948 -4.33 26.26 -26.68
N PRO A 949 -3.43 27.13 -27.18
CA PRO A 949 -3.25 27.32 -28.62
C PRO A 949 -2.79 26.05 -29.35
N PHE A 950 -1.91 25.26 -28.73
CA PHE A 950 -1.38 24.01 -29.29
C PHE A 950 -2.47 22.93 -29.32
N LEU A 951 -3.20 22.75 -28.22
CA LEU A 951 -4.32 21.80 -28.15
C LEU A 951 -5.43 22.17 -29.14
N ALA A 952 -5.77 23.45 -29.25
CA ALA A 952 -6.75 23.93 -30.21
C ALA A 952 -6.30 23.74 -31.67
N LYS A 953 -4.98 23.83 -31.94
CA LYS A 953 -4.41 23.51 -33.24
C LYS A 953 -4.56 22.01 -33.54
N VAL A 954 -4.20 21.13 -32.61
CA VAL A 954 -4.38 19.67 -32.75
C VAL A 954 -5.81 19.32 -33.11
N VAL A 955 -6.81 19.86 -32.39
CA VAL A 955 -8.23 19.60 -32.70
C VAL A 955 -8.57 19.97 -34.15
N LYS A 956 -7.96 21.04 -34.70
CA LYS A 956 -8.22 21.52 -36.06
C LYS A 956 -7.44 20.79 -37.15
N THR A 957 -6.24 20.30 -36.84
CA THR A 957 -5.27 19.86 -37.86
C THR A 957 -4.92 18.38 -37.80
N ASP A 958 -5.09 17.70 -36.67
CA ASP A 958 -4.81 16.27 -36.58
C ASP A 958 -5.83 15.45 -37.39
N SER A 959 -5.40 14.31 -37.90
CA SER A 959 -6.25 13.40 -38.67
C SER A 959 -6.79 12.24 -37.83
N ASP A 960 -6.21 12.00 -36.66
CA ASP A 960 -6.59 10.90 -35.78
C ASP A 960 -7.71 11.33 -34.81
N PRO A 961 -8.88 10.70 -34.86
CA PRO A 961 -10.02 11.13 -34.06
C PRO A 961 -9.84 10.91 -32.54
N PHE A 962 -9.00 9.98 -32.10
CA PHE A 962 -8.69 9.80 -30.68
C PHE A 962 -7.80 10.91 -30.15
N VAL A 963 -6.79 11.28 -30.94
CA VAL A 963 -5.90 12.41 -30.62
C VAL A 963 -6.71 13.70 -30.53
N ILE A 964 -7.67 13.89 -31.44
CA ILE A 964 -8.60 15.02 -31.42
C ILE A 964 -9.50 15.00 -30.17
N ASP A 965 -10.13 13.87 -29.84
CA ASP A 965 -11.01 13.77 -28.67
C ASP A 965 -10.25 14.03 -27.36
N LEU A 966 -9.06 13.46 -27.25
CA LEU A 966 -8.18 13.66 -26.10
C LEU A 966 -7.76 15.13 -25.98
N ALA A 967 -7.51 15.84 -27.08
CA ALA A 967 -7.20 17.27 -27.07
C ALA A 967 -8.40 18.12 -26.60
N ILE A 968 -9.63 17.74 -26.94
CA ILE A 968 -10.86 18.37 -26.41
C ILE A 968 -10.94 18.19 -24.90
N GLY A 969 -10.66 16.98 -24.39
CA GLY A 969 -10.59 16.71 -22.95
C GLY A 969 -9.48 17.52 -22.25
N ALA A 970 -8.29 17.59 -22.84
CA ALA A 970 -7.17 18.36 -22.29
C ALA A 970 -7.47 19.87 -22.26
N LEU A 971 -8.15 20.41 -23.27
CA LEU A 971 -8.66 21.79 -23.26
C LEU A 971 -9.62 22.00 -22.08
N GLY A 972 -10.56 21.07 -21.87
CA GLY A 972 -11.47 21.06 -20.73
C GLY A 972 -10.76 21.11 -19.38
N ALA A 973 -9.73 20.28 -19.22
CA ALA A 973 -8.94 20.17 -18.00
C ALA A 973 -8.22 21.48 -17.60
N THR A 974 -7.91 22.38 -18.56
CA THR A 974 -7.26 23.67 -18.27
C THR A 974 -8.10 24.61 -17.42
N LYS A 975 -9.44 24.45 -17.42
CA LYS A 975 -10.40 25.24 -16.64
C LYS A 975 -10.18 26.75 -16.71
N CYS A 976 -9.78 27.26 -17.88
CA CYS A 976 -9.47 28.66 -18.07
C CYS A 976 -10.35 29.32 -19.14
N ARG A 977 -10.42 30.66 -19.09
CA ARG A 977 -11.17 31.48 -20.04
C ARG A 977 -10.79 31.23 -21.51
N ALA A 978 -9.50 31.03 -21.79
CA ALA A 978 -9.00 30.77 -23.14
C ALA A 978 -9.53 29.45 -23.70
N ALA A 979 -9.65 28.41 -22.86
CA ALA A 979 -10.17 27.13 -23.27
C ALA A 979 -11.68 27.15 -23.57
N VAL A 980 -12.47 27.98 -22.88
CA VAL A 980 -13.89 28.15 -23.21
C VAL A 980 -14.04 28.64 -24.65
N LYS A 981 -13.26 29.67 -25.04
CA LYS A 981 -13.29 30.16 -26.42
C LYS A 981 -12.80 29.10 -27.41
N ALA A 982 -11.70 28.41 -27.09
CA ALA A 982 -11.15 27.36 -27.95
C ALA A 982 -12.15 26.22 -28.18
N LEU A 983 -12.82 25.74 -27.13
CA LEU A 983 -13.85 24.70 -27.20
C LEU A 983 -15.07 25.13 -28.00
N ILE A 984 -15.53 26.39 -27.86
CA ILE A 984 -16.61 26.92 -28.72
C ILE A 984 -16.20 26.91 -30.20
N ASP A 985 -14.94 27.21 -30.51
CA ASP A 985 -14.44 27.18 -31.88
C ASP A 985 -14.26 25.74 -32.42
N CYS A 986 -14.17 24.74 -31.54
CA CYS A 986 -14.07 23.33 -31.94
C CYS A 986 -15.37 22.81 -32.58
N PHE A 987 -16.52 23.44 -32.35
CA PHE A 987 -17.78 23.08 -33.02
C PHE A 987 -17.75 23.27 -34.54
N ASP A 988 -16.84 24.12 -35.04
CA ASP A 988 -16.67 24.40 -36.47
C ASP A 988 -15.74 23.41 -37.17
N VAL A 989 -15.07 22.54 -36.41
CA VAL A 989 -14.14 21.57 -36.97
C VAL A 989 -14.92 20.41 -37.59
N PRO A 990 -14.68 20.07 -38.87
CA PRO A 990 -15.33 18.93 -39.48
C PRO A 990 -14.74 17.63 -38.93
N PHE A 991 -15.52 16.90 -38.13
CA PHE A 991 -15.15 15.57 -37.65
C PHE A 991 -15.53 14.51 -38.69
N LYS A 992 -14.57 13.69 -39.08
CA LYS A 992 -14.82 12.53 -39.95
C LYS A 992 -15.19 11.34 -39.08
N GLU A 993 -16.28 10.68 -39.41
CA GLU A 993 -16.64 9.42 -38.81
C GLU A 993 -15.54 8.40 -39.09
N GLN A 994 -15.10 7.70 -38.03
CA GLN A 994 -14.15 6.61 -38.15
C GLN A 994 -14.59 5.41 -37.32
N HIS A 995 -14.34 4.24 -37.90
CA HIS A 995 -14.52 2.97 -37.25
C HIS A 995 -13.31 2.68 -36.37
N VAL A 996 -13.60 2.41 -35.11
CA VAL A 996 -12.63 1.87 -34.15
C VAL A 996 -13.00 0.40 -33.97
N GLY A 997 -12.02 -0.50 -33.92
CA GLY A 997 -12.29 -1.93 -33.72
C GLY A 997 -13.28 -2.21 -32.58
N LYS A 998 -13.92 -3.39 -32.62
CA LYS A 998 -14.97 -3.83 -31.68
C LYS A 998 -16.21 -2.90 -31.60
N GLY A 999 -16.78 -2.52 -32.75
CA GLY A 999 -18.13 -1.94 -32.81
C GLY A 999 -18.28 -0.47 -32.42
N GLU A 1000 -17.25 0.16 -31.84
CA GLU A 1000 -17.29 1.58 -31.47
C GLU A 1000 -17.11 2.51 -32.68
N ARG A 1001 -17.97 3.54 -32.79
CA ARG A 1001 -17.92 4.58 -33.81
C ARG A 1001 -17.70 5.95 -33.17
N LEU A 1002 -16.69 6.68 -33.65
CA LEU A 1002 -16.48 8.07 -33.27
C LEU A 1002 -17.29 8.97 -34.22
N THR A 1003 -18.48 9.38 -33.78
CA THR A 1003 -19.41 10.18 -34.59
C THR A 1003 -19.23 11.69 -34.36
N PRO A 1004 -19.60 12.55 -35.32
CA PRO A 1004 -19.62 14.00 -35.11
C PRO A 1004 -20.51 14.44 -33.92
N ALA A 1005 -21.55 13.67 -33.60
CA ALA A 1005 -22.42 13.92 -32.46
C ALA A 1005 -21.69 13.70 -31.12
N LEU A 1006 -20.89 12.62 -31.02
CA LEU A 1006 -20.07 12.33 -29.85
C LEU A 1006 -19.07 13.46 -29.56
N TYR A 1007 -18.36 13.95 -30.60
CA TYR A 1007 -17.45 15.10 -30.46
C TYR A 1007 -18.17 16.35 -29.94
N ARG A 1008 -19.34 16.67 -30.50
CA ARG A 1008 -20.15 17.80 -30.02
C ARG A 1008 -20.56 17.63 -28.56
N ALA A 1009 -20.98 16.42 -28.17
CA ALA A 1009 -21.33 16.12 -26.78
C ALA A 1009 -20.13 16.26 -25.84
N HIS A 1010 -18.94 15.81 -26.25
CA HIS A 1010 -17.70 15.96 -25.49
C HIS A 1010 -17.28 17.42 -25.33
N ILE A 1011 -17.38 18.23 -26.38
CA ILE A 1011 -17.15 19.69 -26.30
C ILE A 1011 -18.11 20.32 -25.29
N SER A 1012 -19.41 20.02 -25.38
CA SER A 1012 -20.43 20.55 -24.48
C SER A 1012 -20.20 20.15 -23.02
N ARG A 1013 -19.81 18.89 -22.78
CA ARG A 1013 -19.50 18.39 -21.43
C ARG A 1013 -18.33 19.14 -20.82
N ASN A 1014 -17.25 19.35 -21.58
CA ASN A 1014 -16.09 20.11 -21.12
C ASN A 1014 -16.44 21.59 -20.89
N LEU A 1015 -17.24 22.21 -21.76
CA LEU A 1015 -17.74 23.58 -21.54
C LEU A 1015 -18.59 23.69 -20.27
N GLN A 1016 -19.45 22.72 -20.00
CA GLN A 1016 -20.24 22.66 -18.77
C GLN A 1016 -19.35 22.52 -17.53
N GLN A 1017 -18.31 21.68 -17.59
CA GLN A 1017 -17.38 21.51 -16.47
C GLN A 1017 -16.61 22.80 -16.13
N ILE A 1018 -16.30 23.63 -17.13
CA ILE A 1018 -15.61 24.90 -16.90
C ILE A 1018 -16.58 25.99 -16.42
N THR A 1019 -17.77 26.06 -17.00
CA THR A 1019 -18.67 27.21 -16.87
C THR A 1019 -19.84 27.00 -15.91
N GLY A 1020 -20.15 25.75 -15.55
CA GLY A 1020 -21.36 25.38 -14.83
C GLY A 1020 -22.66 25.52 -15.63
N GLN A 1021 -22.59 25.99 -16.88
CA GLN A 1021 -23.74 26.19 -17.76
C GLN A 1021 -24.01 24.95 -18.60
N SER A 1022 -25.27 24.74 -19.00
CA SER A 1022 -25.65 23.62 -19.87
C SER A 1022 -26.52 24.11 -21.02
N PHE A 1023 -25.96 24.06 -22.24
CA PHE A 1023 -26.66 24.44 -23.47
C PHE A 1023 -26.65 23.34 -24.55
N GLY A 1024 -26.22 22.12 -24.20
CA GLY A 1024 -26.15 21.00 -25.15
C GLY A 1024 -25.14 21.21 -26.28
N GLY A 1025 -25.33 20.48 -27.40
CA GLY A 1025 -24.44 20.46 -28.57
C GLY A 1025 -24.58 21.64 -29.55
N GLU A 1026 -25.30 22.70 -29.15
CA GLU A 1026 -25.62 23.86 -29.99
C GLU A 1026 -24.60 25.00 -29.78
N LYS A 1027 -23.74 25.22 -30.78
CA LYS A 1027 -22.69 26.24 -30.75
C LYS A 1027 -23.25 27.65 -30.51
N GLU A 1028 -24.36 27.99 -31.16
CA GLU A 1028 -24.95 29.33 -31.16
C GLU A 1028 -25.38 29.76 -29.75
N LEU A 1029 -25.88 28.82 -28.93
CA LEU A 1029 -26.27 29.08 -27.55
C LEU A 1029 -25.05 29.38 -26.68
N TRP A 1030 -23.99 28.56 -26.80
CA TRP A 1030 -22.72 28.80 -26.14
C TRP A 1030 -22.09 30.14 -26.54
N LEU A 1031 -22.12 30.48 -27.84
CA LEU A 1031 -21.56 31.72 -28.36
C LEU A 1031 -22.32 32.96 -27.86
N ARG A 1032 -23.66 32.91 -27.84
CA ARG A 1032 -24.51 33.99 -27.31
C ARG A 1032 -24.24 34.23 -25.83
N TRP A 1033 -24.21 33.17 -25.03
CA TRP A 1033 -23.87 33.29 -23.60
C TRP A 1033 -22.47 33.87 -23.40
N TRP A 1034 -21.49 33.40 -24.17
CA TRP A 1034 -20.11 33.88 -24.09
C TRP A 1034 -19.98 35.37 -24.38
N GLN A 1035 -20.68 35.87 -25.40
CA GLN A 1035 -20.66 37.29 -25.78
C GLN A 1035 -21.43 38.19 -24.80
N ALA A 1036 -22.52 37.68 -24.22
CA ALA A 1036 -23.40 38.46 -23.34
C ALA A 1036 -22.87 38.57 -21.90
N ALA A 1037 -22.37 37.47 -21.33
CA ALA A 1037 -22.01 37.38 -19.92
C ALA A 1037 -20.70 36.60 -19.67
N GLY A 1038 -20.47 35.50 -20.37
CA GLY A 1038 -19.35 34.58 -20.09
C GLY A 1038 -17.96 35.21 -20.19
N ASN A 1039 -17.72 36.09 -21.19
CA ASN A 1039 -16.42 36.76 -21.35
C ASN A 1039 -16.09 37.79 -20.24
N LYS A 1040 -17.10 38.18 -19.45
CA LYS A 1040 -17.00 39.14 -18.34
C LYS A 1040 -17.16 38.47 -16.97
N ASP A 1041 -17.44 37.17 -16.92
CA ASP A 1041 -17.70 36.43 -15.68
C ASP A 1041 -16.43 36.39 -14.80
N PRO A 1042 -16.44 37.01 -13.60
CA PRO A 1042 -15.31 36.98 -12.68
C PRO A 1042 -15.07 35.60 -12.04
N GLY A 1043 -16.01 34.67 -12.13
CA GLY A 1043 -15.87 33.27 -11.70
C GLY A 1043 -15.04 32.43 -12.69
N LEU A 1044 -14.93 32.85 -13.94
CA LEU A 1044 -14.08 32.25 -14.97
C LEU A 1044 -12.70 32.92 -14.94
N ARG A 1045 -11.81 32.41 -14.09
CA ARG A 1045 -10.42 32.88 -13.97
C ARG A 1045 -9.56 32.48 -15.17
#